data_AF-A0A428P9I3-F1
#
_entry.id   AF-A0A428P9I3-F1
#
_cell.length_a   1.000
_cell.length_b   1.000
_cell.length_c   1.000
_cell.angle_alpha   90.00
_cell.angle_beta   90.00
_cell.angle_gamma   90.00
#
_symmetry.space_group_name_H-M   'P 1'
#
loop_
_entity.id
_entity.type
_entity.pdbx_description
1 polymer ?
#
loop_
_entity_poly.entity_id
_entity_poly.type
_entity_poly.pdbx_seq_one_letter_code
_entity_poly.pdbx_strand_id
1 'polypeptide(L)'
;MPTTPANSQVTSKNITNPNANASQKSFGLATPEATPAVEDGRIAADKERMAAAMRQLLESSSSSTAETKEKVPDAVDSNAKDEIDVEIKRIMRCFDSSYAEILGVNPNSPEKEVVAAWRHLGCMLHPKFVKQPNVEAAFKKLRTAARKMGLDDLDIDEVMYWDGEEQFDASEPDTAMDEDTIPIPPQRVTNVYGEATPLLHRLGQDPSDPVLLGQLYRLNAKITAANRAEDVEENQWTIPGATFFGPHYNEAGQRYEILRNDPANEKVKSDIMKEKTLIDSFIERNHFPKQWTILTPNEYLKRDSDATRSGIKDKAQAAAKASAAAVDAHALAETYLQSIAATKDKLEGLDDTTAARVQEAEQAVIAEVANALAAMEIAKASAEKASLASNMQDATEALEAAEAAYTTAAEATKAARLAMDEALSLVDAAESAANSSQSSIGYPWTTAHTADGSLIVGVRKQGATGTQVCIETQEDDGRVIRRLESASDVGLLEVSRYKNMDGFKNLSEGQSQWSSKDRDDFDQLLWVTKSHTKQKNTAANKKDPNADCCVKFHSKGIQILTTTSLSKVLGRSSAAAEIRRVCERDGIQPPGEAGWVSHYYDPSKVEKDPVRRRALRDSQAIMPSDDHLGRQRQSPGASSQTESRMVQQLQDKVENLENEMKDRVENLENKMKDMKDMAIKMDQNMAKMDQNMVALMGMFKEFMRASATTS
;
A
#
# COMPACT_ATOMS: atom_id res chain seq x y z
N MET A 1 -37.70 47.89 -35.67
CA MET A 1 -38.68 47.94 -34.55
C MET A 1 -38.01 47.37 -33.32
N PRO A 2 -37.96 48.11 -32.20
CA PRO A 2 -37.24 47.72 -30.99
C PRO A 2 -38.18 47.07 -29.96
N THR A 3 -37.60 46.29 -29.04
CA THR A 3 -37.97 46.32 -27.60
C THR A 3 -36.88 45.63 -26.77
N THR A 4 -36.06 46.46 -26.13
CA THR A 4 -35.47 46.32 -24.78
C THR A 4 -36.60 46.18 -23.72
N PRO A 5 -36.34 46.08 -22.39
CA PRO A 5 -35.10 45.94 -21.60
C PRO A 5 -35.25 44.81 -20.52
N ALA A 6 -34.47 44.60 -19.46
CA ALA A 6 -33.63 45.40 -18.56
C ALA A 6 -32.95 44.38 -17.58
N ASN A 7 -31.96 44.63 -16.73
CA ASN A 7 -30.96 45.66 -16.48
C ASN A 7 -30.38 45.32 -15.09
N SER A 8 -29.08 45.53 -14.91
CA SER A 8 -28.38 46.08 -13.72
C SER A 8 -27.08 45.29 -13.45
N GLN A 9 -25.91 45.73 -13.92
CA GLN A 9 -25.09 46.86 -13.44
C GLN A 9 -24.64 46.75 -11.96
N VAL A 10 -23.42 47.06 -11.56
CA VAL A 10 -22.11 47.25 -12.22
C VAL A 10 -21.10 47.50 -11.10
N THR A 11 -19.94 46.86 -11.20
CA THR A 11 -18.56 47.27 -10.84
C THR A 11 -18.31 48.48 -9.91
N SER A 12 -17.29 48.38 -9.04
CA SER A 12 -15.93 48.88 -9.36
C SER A 12 -14.96 48.88 -8.16
N LYS A 13 -13.76 48.33 -8.40
CA LYS A 13 -12.40 48.86 -8.13
C LYS A 13 -12.16 49.84 -6.96
N ASN A 14 -11.18 49.57 -6.08
CA ASN A 14 -9.79 50.10 -6.18
C ASN A 14 -8.94 49.83 -4.89
N ILE A 15 -7.74 49.24 -5.10
CA ILE A 15 -6.37 49.65 -4.69
C ILE A 15 -6.08 50.19 -3.26
N THR A 16 -4.97 49.67 -2.70
CA THR A 16 -3.84 50.34 -1.96
C THR A 16 -3.70 50.20 -0.43
N ASN A 17 -2.90 49.21 -0.01
CA ASN A 17 -1.59 49.33 0.70
C ASN A 17 -1.55 49.86 2.19
N PRO A 18 -0.39 49.89 2.89
CA PRO A 18 -0.06 48.92 3.96
C PRO A 18 0.37 49.54 5.32
N ASN A 19 0.65 48.66 6.29
CA ASN A 19 1.59 48.83 7.42
C ASN A 19 1.17 49.71 8.64
N ALA A 20 1.15 49.13 9.85
CA ALA A 20 1.81 49.67 11.05
C ALA A 20 1.54 48.85 12.33
N ASN A 21 2.64 48.52 13.02
CA ASN A 21 2.75 48.10 14.42
C ASN A 21 2.03 49.04 15.40
N ALA A 22 1.47 48.50 16.49
CA ALA A 22 1.56 49.12 17.82
C ALA A 22 1.28 48.14 18.97
N SER A 23 2.30 48.05 19.83
CA SER A 23 2.35 47.44 21.16
C SER A 23 1.31 48.02 22.13
N GLN A 24 0.66 47.17 22.94
CA GLN A 24 0.15 47.56 24.25
C GLN A 24 0.45 46.49 25.32
N LYS A 25 1.29 46.89 26.27
CA LYS A 25 1.59 46.26 27.57
C LYS A 25 0.56 46.69 28.62
N SER A 26 0.53 45.95 29.74
CA SER A 26 -0.16 46.18 31.03
C SER A 26 -1.62 45.68 31.06
N PHE A 27 -2.11 44.94 32.06
CA PHE A 27 -1.80 44.88 33.49
C PHE A 27 -1.81 43.44 34.04
N GLY A 28 -0.99 43.19 35.06
CA GLY A 28 -1.05 41.96 35.84
C GLY A 28 -2.16 41.98 36.89
N LEU A 29 -2.72 40.80 37.16
CA LEU A 29 -3.39 40.46 38.41
C LEU A 29 -2.77 39.14 38.90
N ALA A 30 -2.32 39.16 40.15
CA ALA A 30 -1.75 38.00 40.83
C ALA A 30 -2.84 36.95 41.08
N THR A 31 -2.63 35.73 40.58
CA THR A 31 -3.35 34.54 41.03
C THR A 31 -2.95 34.21 42.47
N PRO A 32 -3.91 33.97 43.38
CA PRO A 32 -3.61 33.55 44.74
C PRO A 32 -3.08 32.11 44.77
N GLU A 33 -2.18 31.91 45.73
CA GLU A 33 -1.49 30.67 46.08
C GLU A 33 -2.49 29.56 46.47
N ALA A 34 -2.17 28.31 46.10
CA ALA A 34 -3.02 27.15 46.33
C ALA A 34 -3.08 26.78 47.83
N THR A 35 -4.29 26.80 48.38
CA THR A 35 -4.61 26.32 49.73
C THR A 35 -4.42 24.78 49.82
N PRO A 36 -3.83 24.24 50.90
CA PRO A 36 -3.66 22.78 51.06
C PRO A 36 -5.00 22.06 51.26
N ALA A 37 -5.10 20.85 50.72
CA ALA A 37 -6.27 20.00 50.71
C ALA A 37 -6.82 19.68 52.13
N VAL A 38 -8.12 19.89 52.31
CA VAL A 38 -8.90 19.50 53.51
C VAL A 38 -9.87 18.37 53.12
N GLU A 39 -9.36 17.26 52.60
CA GLU A 39 -10.21 16.11 52.26
C GLU A 39 -9.89 14.82 53.04
N ASP A 40 -8.75 14.73 53.71
CA ASP A 40 -8.40 13.56 54.54
C ASP A 40 -9.23 13.49 55.84
N GLY A 41 -9.69 14.64 56.36
CA GLY A 41 -10.52 14.69 57.56
C GLY A 41 -11.94 14.17 57.36
N ARG A 42 -12.52 14.34 56.16
CA ARG A 42 -13.88 13.87 55.84
C ARG A 42 -13.93 12.37 55.61
N ILE A 43 -12.89 11.81 54.99
CA ILE A 43 -12.76 10.36 54.76
C ILE A 43 -12.52 9.61 56.08
N ALA A 44 -11.74 10.20 57.01
CA ALA A 44 -11.52 9.61 58.33
C ALA A 44 -12.79 9.59 59.20
N ALA A 45 -13.55 10.68 59.22
CA ALA A 45 -14.78 10.77 60.02
C ALA A 45 -15.90 9.83 59.52
N ASP A 46 -15.96 9.56 58.21
CA ASP A 46 -16.96 8.64 57.66
C ASP A 46 -16.60 7.17 57.89
N LYS A 47 -15.30 6.84 57.88
CA LYS A 47 -14.81 5.51 58.23
C LYS A 47 -15.04 5.18 59.70
N GLU A 48 -14.95 6.17 60.58
CA GLU A 48 -15.23 6.01 62.02
C GLU A 48 -16.73 5.84 62.31
N ARG A 49 -17.62 6.50 61.55
CA ARG A 49 -19.07 6.27 61.64
C ARG A 49 -19.50 4.88 61.18
N MET A 50 -18.93 4.36 60.08
CA MET A 50 -19.21 2.99 59.65
C MET A 50 -18.68 1.95 60.65
N ALA A 51 -17.52 2.19 61.24
CA ALA A 51 -16.95 1.29 62.27
C ALA A 51 -17.77 1.27 63.57
N ALA A 52 -18.37 2.40 63.96
CA ALA A 52 -19.26 2.48 65.13
C ALA A 52 -20.61 1.77 64.88
N ALA A 53 -21.18 1.89 63.68
CA ALA A 53 -22.41 1.18 63.31
C ALA A 53 -22.22 -0.35 63.29
N MET A 54 -21.05 -0.82 62.84
CA MET A 54 -20.74 -2.24 62.80
C MET A 54 -20.53 -2.85 64.21
N ARG A 55 -20.09 -2.05 65.18
CA ARG A 55 -20.00 -2.49 66.59
C ARG A 55 -21.36 -2.61 67.28
N GLN A 56 -22.32 -1.73 67.00
CA GLN A 56 -23.68 -1.85 67.55
C GLN A 56 -24.43 -3.10 67.05
N LEU A 57 -24.14 -3.54 65.81
CA LEU A 57 -24.70 -4.77 65.23
C LEU A 57 -24.09 -6.05 65.84
N LEU A 58 -22.84 -5.99 66.28
CA LEU A 58 -22.17 -7.11 66.95
C LEU A 58 -22.51 -7.21 68.45
N GLU A 59 -22.79 -6.09 69.13
CA GLU A 59 -23.21 -6.09 70.54
C GLU A 59 -24.69 -6.48 70.76
N SER A 60 -25.54 -6.41 69.73
CA SER A 60 -26.95 -6.80 69.82
C SER A 60 -27.20 -8.32 69.65
N SER A 61 -26.15 -9.11 69.38
CA SER A 61 -26.25 -10.58 69.19
C SER A 61 -25.62 -11.44 70.30
N SER A 62 -25.38 -10.89 71.51
CA SER A 62 -24.82 -11.67 72.63
C SER A 62 -25.45 -11.37 73.99
N SER A 63 -26.65 -11.93 74.18
CA SER A 63 -27.32 -12.19 75.49
C SER A 63 -28.58 -13.00 75.14
N SER A 64 -28.82 -14.25 75.52
CA SER A 64 -28.46 -15.00 76.72
C SER A 64 -28.65 -16.52 76.51
N THR A 65 -27.74 -17.29 77.12
CA THR A 65 -27.82 -18.65 77.73
C THR A 65 -29.20 -19.04 78.30
N ALA A 66 -29.59 -20.28 78.59
CA ALA A 66 -29.09 -21.67 78.44
C ALA A 66 -30.20 -22.60 79.00
N GLU A 67 -30.24 -23.86 78.53
CA GLU A 67 -30.79 -25.12 79.14
C GLU A 67 -32.17 -25.09 79.85
N THR A 68 -33.10 -26.02 79.60
CA THR A 68 -33.14 -27.35 80.27
C THR A 68 -34.20 -28.26 79.62
N LYS A 69 -33.90 -29.57 79.51
CA LYS A 69 -34.79 -30.66 79.11
C LYS A 69 -36.02 -30.80 80.03
N GLU A 70 -37.22 -30.95 79.45
CA GLU A 70 -38.35 -31.64 80.10
C GLU A 70 -39.26 -32.34 79.07
N LYS A 71 -39.88 -33.46 79.48
CA LYS A 71 -40.69 -34.42 78.71
C LYS A 71 -42.13 -33.93 78.44
N VAL A 72 -42.62 -34.11 77.19
CA VAL A 72 -43.95 -34.61 76.67
C VAL A 72 -45.20 -34.46 77.58
N PRO A 73 -46.43 -33.99 77.15
CA PRO A 73 -47.19 -34.42 75.94
C PRO A 73 -48.08 -33.39 75.17
N ASP A 74 -48.51 -33.81 73.97
CA ASP A 74 -49.67 -33.44 73.12
C ASP A 74 -50.65 -32.32 73.57
N ALA A 75 -50.54 -31.13 72.95
CA ALA A 75 -51.62 -30.12 72.83
C ALA A 75 -51.27 -29.00 71.81
N VAL A 76 -51.40 -29.23 70.49
CA VAL A 76 -51.03 -28.22 69.46
C VAL A 76 -52.19 -27.75 68.55
N ASP A 77 -53.36 -28.42 68.53
CA ASP A 77 -54.38 -28.18 67.47
C ASP A 77 -55.39 -27.01 67.72
N SER A 78 -55.27 -26.25 68.82
CA SER A 78 -56.21 -25.15 69.12
C SER A 78 -55.73 -23.75 68.71
N ASN A 79 -54.42 -23.52 68.56
CA ASN A 79 -53.88 -22.17 68.32
C ASN A 79 -53.94 -21.74 66.83
N ALA A 80 -53.74 -22.68 65.91
CA ALA A 80 -53.72 -22.40 64.46
C ALA A 80 -55.10 -22.00 63.89
N LYS A 81 -56.19 -22.50 64.48
CA LYS A 81 -57.55 -22.17 64.03
C LYS A 81 -57.92 -20.72 64.35
N ASP A 82 -57.42 -20.18 65.46
CA ASP A 82 -57.70 -18.80 65.87
C ASP A 82 -56.99 -17.78 64.98
N GLU A 83 -55.78 -18.10 64.50
CA GLU A 83 -54.98 -17.23 63.60
C GLU A 83 -55.61 -17.10 62.20
N ILE A 84 -56.05 -18.22 61.61
CA ILE A 84 -56.76 -18.24 60.33
C ILE A 84 -58.03 -17.37 60.41
N ASP A 85 -58.77 -17.47 61.52
CA ASP A 85 -60.04 -16.78 61.72
C ASP A 85 -59.83 -15.26 61.91
N VAL A 86 -58.67 -14.85 62.47
CA VAL A 86 -58.23 -13.45 62.55
C VAL A 86 -57.91 -12.90 61.15
N GLU A 87 -57.18 -13.65 60.34
CA GLU A 87 -56.76 -13.21 59.01
C GLU A 87 -57.91 -13.11 58.00
N ILE A 88 -58.84 -14.08 58.02
CA ILE A 88 -60.07 -13.98 57.23
C ILE A 88 -60.82 -12.69 57.59
N LYS A 89 -60.96 -12.37 58.88
CA LYS A 89 -61.64 -11.14 59.32
C LYS A 89 -60.87 -9.88 58.92
N ARG A 90 -59.53 -9.91 58.92
CA ARG A 90 -58.70 -8.78 58.49
C ARG A 90 -58.89 -8.51 56.99
N ILE A 91 -58.70 -9.51 56.14
CA ILE A 91 -58.82 -9.39 54.67
C ILE A 91 -60.22 -8.94 54.26
N MET A 92 -61.25 -9.48 54.92
CA MET A 92 -62.63 -9.11 54.61
C MET A 92 -62.99 -7.67 55.01
N ARG A 93 -62.25 -7.04 55.95
CA ARG A 93 -62.44 -5.64 56.35
C ARG A 93 -61.71 -4.64 55.44
N CYS A 94 -60.69 -5.07 54.70
CA CYS A 94 -59.99 -4.20 53.74
C CYS A 94 -60.90 -3.76 52.60
N PHE A 95 -60.67 -2.58 52.02
CA PHE A 95 -61.36 -2.17 50.79
C PHE A 95 -60.87 -2.98 49.60
N ASP A 96 -61.74 -3.21 48.61
CA ASP A 96 -61.41 -4.02 47.43
C ASP A 96 -60.28 -3.43 46.57
N SER A 97 -60.00 -2.13 46.71
CA SER A 97 -58.91 -1.42 46.03
C SER A 97 -57.59 -1.37 46.84
N SER A 98 -57.59 -1.77 48.11
CA SER A 98 -56.41 -1.71 48.98
C SER A 98 -55.54 -2.97 48.84
N TYR A 99 -54.98 -3.21 47.65
CA TYR A 99 -54.31 -4.47 47.33
C TYR A 99 -53.11 -4.79 48.23
N ALA A 100 -52.27 -3.79 48.52
CA ALA A 100 -51.15 -3.93 49.46
C ALA A 100 -51.62 -4.26 50.89
N GLU A 101 -52.68 -3.62 51.38
CA GLU A 101 -53.24 -3.91 52.71
C GLU A 101 -53.85 -5.32 52.77
N ILE A 102 -54.52 -5.77 51.70
CA ILE A 102 -55.08 -7.13 51.61
C ILE A 102 -53.96 -8.18 51.77
N LEU A 103 -52.83 -7.98 51.09
CA LEU A 103 -51.64 -8.84 51.18
C LEU A 103 -50.79 -8.60 52.44
N GLY A 104 -51.04 -7.54 53.21
CA GLY A 104 -50.25 -7.20 54.39
C GLY A 104 -48.85 -6.64 54.08
N VAL A 105 -48.65 -6.08 52.88
CA VAL A 105 -47.36 -5.52 52.41
C VAL A 105 -47.42 -4.01 52.22
N ASN A 106 -46.28 -3.36 52.00
CA ASN A 106 -46.23 -1.94 51.66
C ASN A 106 -46.60 -1.74 50.16
N PRO A 107 -47.30 -0.66 49.77
CA PRO A 107 -47.55 -0.35 48.36
C PRO A 107 -46.30 -0.30 47.46
N ASN A 108 -45.13 -0.03 48.03
CA ASN A 108 -43.84 0.01 47.33
C ASN A 108 -42.95 -1.21 47.62
N SER A 109 -43.49 -2.29 48.18
CA SER A 109 -42.73 -3.51 48.44
C SER A 109 -42.20 -4.10 47.12
N PRO A 110 -40.95 -4.59 47.10
CA PRO A 110 -40.41 -5.30 45.93
C PRO A 110 -41.22 -6.56 45.64
N GLU A 111 -41.26 -6.98 44.38
CA GLU A 111 -42.02 -8.14 43.87
C GLU A 111 -41.82 -9.40 44.73
N LYS A 112 -40.57 -9.66 45.17
CA LYS A 112 -40.23 -10.78 46.05
C LYS A 112 -41.01 -10.80 47.38
N GLU A 113 -41.23 -9.64 48.00
CA GLU A 113 -42.03 -9.54 49.23
C GLU A 113 -43.51 -9.80 48.96
N VAL A 114 -44.01 -9.37 47.80
CA VAL A 114 -45.40 -9.59 47.39
C VAL A 114 -45.65 -11.08 47.12
N VAL A 115 -44.71 -11.78 46.47
CA VAL A 115 -44.74 -13.23 46.25
C VAL A 115 -44.72 -13.98 47.58
N ALA A 116 -43.82 -13.61 48.49
CA ALA A 116 -43.75 -14.25 49.81
C ALA A 116 -45.05 -14.07 50.61
N ALA A 117 -45.63 -12.87 50.61
CA ALA A 117 -46.91 -12.60 51.28
C ALA A 117 -48.08 -13.37 50.65
N TRP A 118 -48.12 -13.46 49.31
CA TRP A 118 -49.10 -14.26 48.59
C TRP A 118 -49.00 -15.74 48.93
N ARG A 119 -47.81 -16.34 48.88
CA ARG A 119 -47.58 -17.74 49.22
C ARG A 119 -48.00 -18.04 50.66
N HIS A 120 -47.57 -17.22 51.60
CA HIS A 120 -47.87 -17.40 53.02
C HIS A 120 -49.38 -17.33 53.32
N LEU A 121 -50.03 -16.21 52.97
CA LEU A 121 -51.46 -16.02 53.23
C LEU A 121 -52.33 -16.96 52.38
N GLY A 122 -51.89 -17.24 51.16
CA GLY A 122 -52.61 -18.12 50.25
C GLY A 122 -52.64 -19.56 50.76
N CYS A 123 -51.53 -20.09 51.24
CA CYS A 123 -51.49 -21.44 51.83
C CYS A 123 -52.24 -21.49 53.16
N MET A 124 -52.09 -20.46 53.99
CA MET A 124 -52.83 -20.32 55.26
C MET A 124 -54.36 -20.28 55.05
N LEU A 125 -54.83 -19.69 53.96
CA LEU A 125 -56.26 -19.47 53.67
C LEU A 125 -56.75 -20.34 52.50
N HIS A 126 -56.04 -21.41 52.15
CA HIS A 126 -56.36 -22.17 50.96
C HIS A 126 -57.70 -22.92 51.12
N PRO A 127 -58.72 -22.69 50.26
CA PRO A 127 -60.08 -23.19 50.51
C PRO A 127 -60.22 -24.73 50.47
N LYS A 128 -59.28 -25.42 49.81
CA LYS A 128 -59.24 -26.89 49.77
C LYS A 128 -58.89 -27.49 51.13
N PHE A 129 -58.08 -26.80 51.94
CA PHE A 129 -57.53 -27.31 53.20
C PHE A 129 -58.17 -26.67 54.44
N VAL A 130 -58.68 -25.45 54.31
CA VAL A 130 -59.32 -24.72 55.40
C VAL A 130 -60.84 -24.71 55.22
N LYS A 131 -61.58 -25.19 56.23
CA LYS A 131 -63.05 -25.31 56.20
C LYS A 131 -63.79 -24.19 56.95
N GLN A 132 -63.13 -23.06 57.21
CA GLN A 132 -63.72 -21.94 57.94
C GLN A 132 -64.69 -21.13 57.05
N PRO A 133 -65.74 -20.52 57.64
CA PRO A 133 -66.66 -19.67 56.89
C PRO A 133 -65.93 -18.44 56.32
N ASN A 134 -66.29 -18.03 55.11
CA ASN A 134 -65.72 -16.89 54.37
C ASN A 134 -64.28 -17.06 53.84
N VAL A 135 -63.64 -18.21 54.04
CA VAL A 135 -62.28 -18.46 53.54
C VAL A 135 -62.18 -18.34 52.02
N GLU A 136 -63.15 -18.89 51.27
CA GLU A 136 -63.21 -18.80 49.80
C GLU A 136 -63.27 -17.34 49.31
N ALA A 137 -64.06 -16.52 50.01
CA ALA A 137 -64.21 -15.10 49.67
C ALA A 137 -62.93 -14.31 49.99
N ALA A 138 -62.31 -14.57 51.14
CA ALA A 138 -61.04 -13.97 51.54
C ALA A 138 -59.91 -14.37 50.58
N PHE A 139 -59.81 -15.64 50.23
CA PHE A 139 -58.80 -16.17 49.30
C PHE A 139 -58.98 -15.60 47.89
N LYS A 140 -60.21 -15.49 47.39
CA LYS A 140 -60.49 -14.84 46.09
C LYS A 140 -60.08 -13.36 46.09
N LYS A 141 -60.30 -12.65 47.20
CA LYS A 141 -59.92 -11.24 47.37
C LYS A 141 -58.39 -11.09 47.43
N LEU A 142 -57.72 -11.98 48.16
CA LEU A 142 -56.26 -12.08 48.21
C LEU A 142 -55.65 -12.31 46.82
N ARG A 143 -56.19 -13.26 46.04
CA ARG A 143 -55.74 -13.54 44.66
C ARG A 143 -55.88 -12.34 43.73
N THR A 144 -56.98 -11.61 43.88
CA THR A 144 -57.22 -10.40 43.08
C THR A 144 -56.21 -9.31 43.41
N ALA A 145 -55.89 -9.16 44.70
CA ALA A 145 -54.86 -8.22 45.15
C ALA A 145 -53.47 -8.60 44.64
N ALA A 146 -53.09 -9.88 44.72
CA ALA A 146 -51.82 -10.40 44.20
C ALA A 146 -51.62 -10.06 42.70
N ARG A 147 -52.60 -10.37 41.85
CA ARG A 147 -52.57 -9.99 40.42
C ARG A 147 -52.46 -8.50 40.18
N LYS A 148 -53.13 -7.68 41.00
CA LYS A 148 -53.09 -6.22 40.87
C LYS A 148 -51.79 -5.60 41.38
N MET A 149 -51.03 -6.33 42.19
CA MET A 149 -49.69 -5.98 42.65
C MET A 149 -48.57 -6.48 41.72
N GLY A 150 -48.93 -7.10 40.58
CA GLY A 150 -47.98 -7.43 39.52
C GLY A 150 -47.50 -8.88 39.49
N LEU A 151 -48.03 -9.77 40.35
CA LEU A 151 -47.72 -11.20 40.28
C LEU A 151 -48.21 -11.79 38.97
N ASP A 152 -47.38 -12.61 38.34
CA ASP A 152 -47.74 -13.34 37.15
C ASP A 152 -48.67 -14.52 37.47
N ASP A 153 -49.28 -15.12 36.44
CA ASP A 153 -50.20 -16.22 36.65
C ASP A 153 -49.50 -17.52 37.10
N LEU A 154 -48.17 -17.66 36.91
CA LEU A 154 -47.42 -18.84 37.40
C LEU A 154 -47.32 -18.83 38.92
N ASP A 155 -46.95 -17.69 39.52
CA ASP A 155 -46.89 -17.50 40.98
C ASP A 155 -48.29 -17.66 41.63
N ILE A 156 -49.34 -17.24 40.93
CA ILE A 156 -50.73 -17.42 41.39
C ILE A 156 -51.13 -18.89 41.34
N ASP A 157 -50.82 -19.57 40.24
CA ASP A 157 -51.21 -20.96 40.02
C ASP A 157 -50.51 -21.93 40.98
N GLU A 158 -49.26 -21.64 41.37
CA GLU A 158 -48.50 -22.41 42.37
C GLU A 158 -49.30 -22.59 43.68
N VAL A 159 -49.83 -21.49 44.22
CA VAL A 159 -50.63 -21.51 45.44
C VAL A 159 -52.04 -22.09 45.20
N MET A 160 -52.63 -21.86 44.02
CA MET A 160 -53.96 -22.38 43.65
C MET A 160 -54.00 -23.91 43.54
N TYR A 161 -52.90 -24.51 43.08
CA TYR A 161 -52.78 -25.96 42.89
C TYR A 161 -52.02 -26.65 44.01
N TRP A 162 -51.63 -25.92 45.06
CA TRP A 162 -50.96 -26.44 46.24
C TRP A 162 -51.70 -27.65 46.82
N ASP A 163 -50.95 -28.68 47.18
CA ASP A 163 -51.47 -29.99 47.63
C ASP A 163 -51.58 -30.12 49.16
N GLY A 164 -51.07 -29.13 49.89
CA GLY A 164 -51.16 -29.02 51.34
C GLY A 164 -49.95 -29.59 52.10
N GLU A 165 -48.94 -30.15 51.42
CA GLU A 165 -47.78 -30.76 52.07
C GLU A 165 -46.53 -29.87 52.08
N GLU A 166 -46.36 -28.98 51.12
CA GLU A 166 -45.21 -28.05 51.06
C GLU A 166 -45.41 -26.79 51.93
N GLN A 167 -44.51 -26.51 52.86
CA GLN A 167 -44.48 -25.23 53.58
C GLN A 167 -43.71 -24.20 52.75
N PHE A 168 -44.41 -23.22 52.17
CA PHE A 168 -43.76 -22.07 51.54
C PHE A 168 -43.26 -21.09 52.61
N ASP A 169 -42.15 -21.40 53.27
CA ASP A 169 -41.53 -20.45 54.17
C ASP A 169 -40.95 -19.27 53.37
N ALA A 170 -41.29 -18.05 53.80
CA ALA A 170 -40.92 -16.77 53.17
C ALA A 170 -39.40 -16.47 53.18
N SER A 171 -38.58 -17.41 53.61
CA SER A 171 -37.13 -17.27 53.75
C SER A 171 -36.35 -18.52 53.36
N GLU A 172 -36.90 -19.38 52.51
CA GLU A 172 -36.04 -20.30 51.76
C GLU A 172 -35.47 -19.52 50.56
N PRO A 173 -34.17 -19.17 50.55
CA PRO A 173 -33.55 -18.77 49.29
C PRO A 173 -33.71 -19.96 48.36
N ASP A 174 -34.43 -19.82 47.23
CA ASP A 174 -34.59 -20.83 46.18
C ASP A 174 -33.70 -22.02 46.47
N THR A 175 -34.22 -22.96 47.28
CA THR A 175 -33.56 -24.23 47.53
C THR A 175 -33.82 -24.95 46.23
N ALA A 176 -33.04 -24.55 45.22
CA ALA A 176 -32.82 -25.26 43.99
C ALA A 176 -32.71 -26.69 44.44
N MET A 177 -33.71 -27.52 44.12
CA MET A 177 -33.70 -28.95 44.38
C MET A 177 -32.26 -29.40 44.17
N ASP A 178 -31.58 -29.90 45.21
CA ASP A 178 -30.12 -30.13 45.20
C ASP A 178 -29.73 -30.68 43.83
N GLU A 179 -29.32 -29.79 42.91
CA GLU A 179 -29.15 -30.17 41.52
C GLU A 179 -27.92 -31.05 41.54
N ASP A 180 -28.07 -32.31 41.17
CA ASP A 180 -27.02 -33.33 41.25
C ASP A 180 -25.68 -32.70 40.84
N THR A 181 -24.78 -32.57 41.81
CA THR A 181 -23.52 -31.85 41.59
C THR A 181 -22.76 -32.55 40.48
N ILE A 182 -22.63 -31.89 39.32
CA ILE A 182 -21.93 -32.45 38.17
C ILE A 182 -20.47 -32.70 38.59
N PRO A 183 -19.95 -33.92 38.39
CA PRO A 183 -18.59 -34.23 38.81
C PRO A 183 -17.56 -33.35 38.13
N ILE A 184 -16.46 -33.03 38.83
CA ILE A 184 -15.35 -32.27 38.25
C ILE A 184 -14.78 -33.07 37.05
N PRO A 185 -14.62 -32.45 35.87
CA PRO A 185 -14.14 -33.13 34.69
C PRO A 185 -12.67 -33.56 34.86
N PRO A 186 -12.31 -34.77 34.42
CA PRO A 186 -10.93 -35.25 34.46
C PRO A 186 -10.06 -34.52 33.43
N GLN A 187 -8.74 -34.55 33.63
CA GLN A 187 -7.78 -33.78 32.82
C GLN A 187 -7.91 -34.00 31.30
N ARG A 188 -8.28 -35.21 30.86
CA ARG A 188 -8.49 -35.50 29.43
C ARG A 188 -9.60 -34.62 28.82
N VAL A 189 -10.66 -34.36 29.59
CA VAL A 189 -11.80 -33.53 29.17
C VAL A 189 -11.41 -32.06 29.21
N THR A 190 -10.70 -31.64 30.26
CA THR A 190 -10.16 -30.28 30.36
C THR A 190 -9.24 -29.94 29.17
N ASN A 191 -8.46 -30.90 28.67
CA ASN A 191 -7.65 -30.70 27.46
C ASN A 191 -8.52 -30.47 26.21
N VAL A 192 -9.63 -31.21 26.08
CA VAL A 192 -10.61 -31.00 25.00
C VAL A 192 -11.28 -29.63 25.13
N TYR A 193 -11.56 -29.15 26.34
CA TYR A 193 -12.04 -27.78 26.55
C TYR A 193 -11.01 -26.72 26.12
N GLY A 194 -9.72 -27.00 26.31
CA GLY A 194 -8.63 -26.20 25.75
C GLY A 194 -8.71 -26.12 24.21
N GLU A 195 -8.89 -27.26 23.54
CA GLU A 195 -9.09 -27.32 22.08
C GLU A 195 -10.37 -26.59 21.62
N ALA A 196 -11.44 -26.66 22.42
CA ALA A 196 -12.74 -26.06 22.08
C ALA A 196 -12.83 -24.55 22.32
N THR A 197 -12.00 -23.99 23.22
CA THR A 197 -12.01 -22.56 23.56
C THR A 197 -11.97 -21.64 22.32
N PRO A 198 -11.00 -21.74 21.40
CA PRO A 198 -10.97 -20.89 20.21
C PRO A 198 -12.13 -21.13 19.24
N LEU A 199 -12.85 -22.26 19.36
CA LEU A 199 -14.07 -22.52 18.61
C LEU A 199 -15.25 -21.77 19.24
N LEU A 200 -15.39 -21.81 20.56
CA LEU A 200 -16.46 -21.07 21.26
C LEU A 200 -16.29 -19.56 21.16
N HIS A 201 -15.06 -19.05 21.21
CA HIS A 201 -14.83 -17.61 20.97
C HIS A 201 -15.29 -17.17 19.58
N ARG A 202 -15.10 -18.02 18.57
CA ARG A 202 -15.61 -17.77 17.21
C ARG A 202 -17.12 -17.98 17.11
N LEU A 203 -17.67 -18.97 17.82
CA LEU A 203 -19.11 -19.17 17.91
C LEU A 203 -19.81 -17.97 18.57
N GLY A 204 -19.14 -17.28 19.50
CA GLY A 204 -19.65 -16.01 20.04
C GLY A 204 -19.74 -14.87 19.01
N GLN A 205 -19.02 -14.98 17.88
CA GLN A 205 -19.05 -14.00 16.78
C GLN A 205 -20.03 -14.42 15.69
N ASP A 206 -20.06 -15.72 15.35
CA ASP A 206 -21.03 -16.33 14.44
C ASP A 206 -21.70 -17.54 15.11
N PRO A 207 -22.81 -17.32 15.83
CA PRO A 207 -23.46 -18.35 16.64
C PRO A 207 -24.12 -19.48 15.85
N SER A 208 -24.30 -19.30 14.53
CA SER A 208 -24.97 -20.25 13.66
C SER A 208 -24.03 -20.93 12.65
N ASP A 209 -22.71 -20.71 12.75
CA ASP A 209 -21.74 -21.31 11.82
C ASP A 209 -21.78 -22.85 11.91
N PRO A 210 -22.27 -23.55 10.86
CA PRO A 210 -22.38 -25.00 10.86
C PRO A 210 -21.01 -25.69 10.90
N VAL A 211 -19.95 -25.02 10.44
CA VAL A 211 -18.58 -25.55 10.47
C VAL A 211 -18.07 -25.58 11.91
N LEU A 212 -18.27 -24.50 12.67
CA LEU A 212 -17.87 -24.44 14.09
C LEU A 212 -18.66 -25.45 14.93
N LEU A 213 -19.97 -25.54 14.73
CA LEU A 213 -20.82 -26.52 15.41
C LEU A 213 -20.42 -27.96 15.06
N GLY A 214 -20.09 -28.24 13.80
CA GLY A 214 -19.58 -29.54 13.38
C GLY A 214 -18.22 -29.89 14.00
N GLN A 215 -17.34 -28.91 14.22
CA GLN A 215 -16.08 -29.11 14.92
C GLN A 215 -16.30 -29.40 16.41
N LEU A 216 -17.20 -28.69 17.08
CA LEU A 216 -17.58 -28.95 18.47
C LEU A 216 -18.20 -30.34 18.62
N TYR A 217 -19.04 -30.78 17.67
CA TYR A 217 -19.59 -32.13 17.66
C TYR A 217 -18.50 -33.21 17.61
N ARG A 218 -17.44 -33.01 16.81
CA ARG A 218 -16.29 -33.92 16.76
C ARG A 218 -15.52 -33.96 18.08
N LEU A 219 -15.39 -32.83 18.78
CA LEU A 219 -14.78 -32.78 20.10
C LEU A 219 -15.64 -33.51 21.14
N ASN A 220 -16.97 -33.34 21.09
CA ASN A 220 -17.89 -34.10 21.92
C ASN A 220 -17.80 -35.60 21.63
N ALA A 221 -17.64 -36.02 20.38
CA ALA A 221 -17.43 -37.43 20.05
C ALA A 221 -16.15 -38.03 20.68
N LYS A 222 -15.11 -37.21 20.90
CA LYS A 222 -13.92 -37.65 21.67
C LYS A 222 -14.26 -37.86 23.15
N ILE A 223 -15.05 -36.94 23.73
CA ILE A 223 -15.49 -37.02 25.14
C ILE A 223 -16.36 -38.25 25.35
N THR A 224 -17.40 -38.44 24.52
CA THR A 224 -18.35 -39.55 24.65
C THR A 224 -17.65 -40.91 24.49
N ALA A 225 -16.73 -41.04 23.53
CA ALA A 225 -15.95 -42.26 23.35
C ALA A 225 -15.07 -42.58 24.57
N ALA A 226 -14.48 -41.56 25.20
CA ALA A 226 -13.67 -41.74 26.41
C ALA A 226 -14.53 -42.07 27.64
N ASN A 227 -15.69 -41.43 27.79
CA ASN A 227 -16.63 -41.72 28.88
C ASN A 227 -17.11 -43.17 28.81
N ARG A 228 -17.46 -43.65 27.61
CA ARG A 228 -17.85 -45.05 27.39
C ARG A 228 -16.75 -46.04 27.78
N ALA A 229 -15.48 -45.70 27.54
CA ALA A 229 -14.35 -46.55 27.91
C ALA A 229 -14.11 -46.63 29.42
N GLU A 230 -14.59 -45.64 30.18
CA GLU A 230 -14.43 -45.51 31.63
C GLU A 230 -15.71 -45.82 32.41
N ASP A 231 -16.77 -46.32 31.75
CA ASP A 231 -18.08 -46.60 32.34
C ASP A 231 -18.73 -45.36 33.00
N VAL A 232 -18.49 -44.18 32.40
CA VAL A 232 -19.11 -42.90 32.76
C VAL A 232 -20.29 -42.63 31.80
N GLU A 233 -21.30 -41.90 32.25
CA GLU A 233 -22.44 -41.52 31.42
C GLU A 233 -21.97 -40.85 30.10
N GLU A 234 -22.51 -41.31 28.98
CA GLU A 234 -21.98 -40.99 27.65
C GLU A 234 -21.91 -39.49 27.38
N ASN A 235 -22.95 -38.74 27.77
CA ASN A 235 -23.07 -37.30 27.52
C ASN A 235 -22.45 -36.43 28.62
N GLN A 236 -21.90 -37.03 29.67
CA GLN A 236 -21.30 -36.29 30.77
C GLN A 236 -20.14 -35.43 30.26
N TRP A 237 -20.12 -34.16 30.68
CA TRP A 237 -19.11 -33.16 30.29
C TRP A 237 -19.07 -32.77 28.81
N THR A 238 -20.03 -33.20 27.99
CA THR A 238 -20.11 -32.75 26.59
C THR A 238 -20.37 -31.25 26.52
N ILE A 239 -19.90 -30.61 25.45
CA ILE A 239 -20.01 -29.16 25.23
C ILE A 239 -21.33 -28.88 24.50
N PRO A 240 -22.31 -28.20 25.12
CA PRO A 240 -23.60 -27.89 24.50
C PRO A 240 -23.51 -26.71 23.53
N GLY A 241 -22.73 -26.87 22.46
CA GLY A 241 -22.48 -25.82 21.46
C GLY A 241 -23.75 -25.36 20.75
N ALA A 242 -24.52 -26.29 20.20
CA ALA A 242 -25.76 -25.97 19.47
C ALA A 242 -26.98 -25.78 20.38
N THR A 243 -27.00 -26.42 21.54
CA THR A 243 -28.17 -26.48 22.42
C THR A 243 -28.19 -25.38 23.48
N PHE A 244 -27.03 -24.82 23.84
CA PHE A 244 -26.94 -23.77 24.85
C PHE A 244 -26.11 -22.59 24.35
N PHE A 245 -24.80 -22.77 24.12
CA PHE A 245 -23.91 -21.64 23.83
C PHE A 245 -24.31 -20.88 22.56
N GLY A 246 -24.67 -21.57 21.48
CA GLY A 246 -25.11 -20.93 20.23
C GLY A 246 -26.32 -20.01 20.42
N PRO A 247 -27.47 -20.51 20.89
CA PRO A 247 -28.65 -19.68 21.15
C PRO A 247 -28.37 -18.50 22.09
N HIS A 248 -27.66 -18.73 23.20
CA HIS A 248 -27.39 -17.69 24.20
C HIS A 248 -26.38 -16.64 23.71
N TYR A 249 -25.34 -17.03 22.96
CA TYR A 249 -24.44 -16.09 22.30
C TYR A 249 -25.15 -15.29 21.20
N ASN A 250 -26.07 -15.90 20.47
CA ASN A 250 -26.89 -15.19 19.47
C ASN A 250 -27.77 -14.12 20.11
N GLU A 251 -28.43 -14.45 21.21
CA GLU A 251 -29.26 -13.51 21.94
C GLU A 251 -28.42 -12.35 22.51
N ALA A 252 -27.27 -12.66 23.13
CA ALA A 252 -26.34 -11.64 23.61
C ALA A 252 -25.83 -10.75 22.46
N GLY A 253 -25.48 -11.35 21.31
CA GLY A 253 -25.04 -10.66 20.11
C GLY A 253 -26.06 -9.66 19.58
N GLN A 254 -27.34 -10.06 19.48
CA GLN A 254 -28.43 -9.16 19.07
C GLN A 254 -28.60 -7.99 20.03
N ARG A 255 -28.53 -8.25 21.34
CA ARG A 255 -28.63 -7.21 22.37
C ARG A 255 -27.44 -6.25 22.34
N TYR A 256 -26.23 -6.75 22.12
CA TYR A 256 -25.05 -5.90 21.92
C TYR A 256 -25.17 -4.99 20.70
N GLU A 257 -25.80 -5.45 19.63
CA GLU A 257 -26.05 -4.62 18.45
C GLU A 257 -27.06 -3.49 18.74
N ILE A 258 -28.10 -3.77 19.52
CA ILE A 258 -29.01 -2.72 20.00
C ILE A 258 -28.26 -1.73 20.90
N LEU A 259 -27.43 -2.23 21.83
CA LEU A 259 -26.67 -1.41 22.76
C LEU A 259 -25.61 -0.54 22.08
N ARG A 260 -25.03 -1.02 20.96
CA ARG A 260 -24.12 -0.23 20.12
C ARG A 260 -24.82 1.02 19.56
N ASN A 261 -26.08 0.88 19.15
CA ASN A 261 -26.86 1.97 18.58
C ASN A 261 -27.50 2.88 19.65
N ASP A 262 -27.83 2.32 20.82
CA ASP A 262 -28.37 3.06 21.97
C ASP A 262 -27.66 2.67 23.29
N PRO A 263 -26.49 3.29 23.58
CA PRO A 263 -25.71 2.95 24.78
C PRO A 263 -26.40 3.29 26.11
N ALA A 264 -27.47 4.08 26.09
CA ALA A 264 -28.23 4.47 27.27
C ALA A 264 -29.40 3.50 27.57
N ASN A 265 -29.59 2.45 26.77
CA ASN A 265 -30.70 1.54 26.91
C ASN A 265 -30.59 0.62 28.15
N GLU A 266 -31.11 1.08 29.28
CA GLU A 266 -31.03 0.35 30.56
C GLU A 266 -31.75 -1.02 30.52
N LYS A 267 -32.81 -1.16 29.71
CA LYS A 267 -33.49 -2.45 29.53
C LYS A 267 -32.54 -3.47 28.89
N VAL A 268 -31.89 -3.10 27.79
CA VAL A 268 -30.95 -3.98 27.08
C VAL A 268 -29.74 -4.32 27.95
N LYS A 269 -29.22 -3.36 28.74
CA LYS A 269 -28.14 -3.63 29.70
C LYS A 269 -28.56 -4.68 30.74
N SER A 270 -29.76 -4.54 31.31
CA SER A 270 -30.32 -5.51 32.25
C SER A 270 -30.49 -6.89 31.61
N ASP A 271 -31.02 -6.94 30.39
CA ASP A 271 -31.22 -8.20 29.66
C ASP A 271 -29.87 -8.89 29.34
N ILE A 272 -28.82 -8.15 28.96
CA ILE A 272 -27.46 -8.72 28.79
C ILE A 272 -26.91 -9.25 30.12
N MET A 273 -27.14 -8.55 31.24
CA MET A 273 -26.69 -9.01 32.56
C MET A 273 -27.40 -10.29 33.01
N LYS A 274 -28.70 -10.43 32.71
CA LYS A 274 -29.45 -11.68 32.94
C LYS A 274 -28.86 -12.82 32.11
N GLU A 275 -28.61 -12.58 30.82
CA GLU A 275 -28.00 -13.55 29.91
C GLU A 275 -26.62 -14.01 30.41
N LYS A 276 -25.79 -13.04 30.81
CA LYS A 276 -24.47 -13.30 31.36
C LYS A 276 -24.55 -14.15 32.63
N THR A 277 -25.45 -13.81 33.54
CA THR A 277 -25.64 -14.55 34.80
C THR A 277 -26.04 -15.99 34.53
N LEU A 278 -26.93 -16.22 33.55
CA LEU A 278 -27.35 -17.56 33.12
C LEU A 278 -26.17 -18.35 32.52
N ILE A 279 -25.38 -17.74 31.63
CA ILE A 279 -24.20 -18.37 31.04
C ILE A 279 -23.13 -18.66 32.10
N ASP A 280 -22.85 -17.72 32.99
CA ASP A 280 -21.84 -17.87 34.05
C ASP A 280 -22.23 -18.96 35.05
N SER A 281 -23.49 -18.99 35.48
CA SER A 281 -24.02 -20.05 36.36
C SER A 281 -23.92 -21.42 35.67
N PHE A 282 -24.22 -21.49 34.38
CA PHE A 282 -24.10 -22.73 33.61
C PHE A 282 -22.64 -23.18 33.46
N ILE A 283 -21.71 -22.24 33.21
CA ILE A 283 -20.27 -22.49 33.16
C ILE A 283 -19.76 -23.03 34.49
N GLU A 284 -20.16 -22.41 35.60
CA GLU A 284 -19.74 -22.82 36.94
C GLU A 284 -20.29 -24.19 37.32
N ARG A 285 -21.59 -24.42 37.11
CA ARG A 285 -22.25 -25.72 37.40
C ARG A 285 -21.61 -26.89 36.65
N ASN A 286 -21.19 -26.68 35.41
CA ASN A 286 -20.62 -27.71 34.55
C ASN A 286 -19.08 -27.74 34.53
N HIS A 287 -18.41 -26.92 35.35
CA HIS A 287 -16.96 -26.78 35.40
C HIS A 287 -16.31 -26.44 34.03
N PHE A 288 -17.01 -25.66 33.20
CA PHE A 288 -16.47 -25.19 31.93
C PHE A 288 -15.43 -24.07 32.15
N PRO A 289 -14.55 -23.79 31.15
CA PRO A 289 -13.63 -22.66 31.25
C PRO A 289 -14.34 -21.31 31.40
N LYS A 290 -13.97 -20.54 32.44
CA LYS A 290 -14.55 -19.21 32.74
C LYS A 290 -14.50 -18.22 31.56
N GLN A 291 -13.52 -18.37 30.68
CA GLN A 291 -13.36 -17.54 29.49
C GLN A 291 -14.39 -17.79 28.37
N TRP A 292 -15.31 -18.75 28.56
CA TRP A 292 -16.46 -18.98 27.67
C TRP A 292 -17.65 -18.07 28.00
N THR A 293 -17.50 -17.17 28.97
CA THR A 293 -18.50 -16.15 29.30
C THR A 293 -18.65 -15.08 28.20
N ILE A 294 -19.70 -14.27 28.32
CA ILE A 294 -19.90 -13.04 27.56
C ILE A 294 -19.49 -11.79 28.36
N LEU A 295 -19.32 -10.67 27.67
CA LEU A 295 -18.93 -9.39 28.28
C LEU A 295 -20.08 -8.75 29.05
N THR A 296 -19.77 -7.97 30.08
CA THR A 296 -20.78 -7.05 30.63
C THR A 296 -21.08 -5.92 29.63
N PRO A 297 -22.24 -5.24 29.74
CA PRO A 297 -22.58 -4.12 28.86
C PRO A 297 -21.49 -3.03 28.82
N ASN A 298 -20.91 -2.70 29.97
CA ASN A 298 -19.87 -1.67 30.08
C ASN A 298 -18.54 -2.12 29.45
N GLU A 299 -18.16 -3.37 29.62
CA GLU A 299 -16.97 -3.93 28.97
C GLU A 299 -17.13 -3.98 27.45
N TYR A 300 -18.32 -4.36 26.97
CA TYR A 300 -18.65 -4.33 25.55
C TYR A 300 -18.54 -2.92 24.98
N LEU A 301 -19.24 -1.93 25.57
CA LEU A 301 -19.21 -0.54 25.11
C LEU A 301 -17.80 0.05 25.14
N LYS A 302 -17.01 -0.24 26.18
CA LYS A 302 -15.61 0.17 26.25
C LYS A 302 -14.82 -0.43 25.09
N ARG A 303 -14.91 -1.74 24.87
CA ARG A 303 -14.21 -2.43 23.78
C ARG A 303 -14.63 -1.92 22.40
N ASP A 304 -15.91 -1.66 22.19
CA ASP A 304 -16.46 -1.12 20.94
C ASP A 304 -16.00 0.32 20.70
N SER A 305 -15.94 1.16 21.75
CA SER A 305 -15.41 2.51 21.68
C SER A 305 -13.90 2.53 21.40
N ASP A 306 -13.13 1.63 22.01
CA ASP A 306 -11.69 1.50 21.79
C ASP A 306 -11.41 1.00 20.37
N ALA A 307 -12.19 0.02 19.88
CA ALA A 307 -12.10 -0.48 18.51
C ALA A 307 -12.46 0.60 17.49
N THR A 308 -13.54 1.36 17.73
CA THR A 308 -13.95 2.50 16.89
C THR A 308 -12.86 3.57 16.85
N ARG A 309 -12.30 3.94 18.01
CA ARG A 309 -11.20 4.90 18.11
C ARG A 309 -9.94 4.42 17.41
N SER A 310 -9.62 3.12 17.52
CA SER A 310 -8.51 2.52 16.79
C SER A 310 -8.73 2.60 15.28
N GLY A 311 -9.92 2.21 14.79
CA GLY A 311 -10.20 2.27 13.35
C GLY A 311 -10.25 3.69 12.79
N ILE A 312 -10.75 4.67 13.56
CA ILE A 312 -10.65 6.10 13.21
C ILE A 312 -9.19 6.52 13.08
N LYS A 313 -8.34 6.13 14.05
CA LYS A 313 -6.91 6.44 14.04
C LYS A 313 -6.20 5.81 12.83
N ASP A 314 -6.52 4.57 12.51
CA ASP A 314 -5.94 3.86 11.36
C ASP A 314 -6.33 4.54 10.04
N LYS A 315 -7.60 4.93 9.89
CA LYS A 315 -8.08 5.70 8.72
C LYS A 315 -7.43 7.07 8.62
N ALA A 316 -7.28 7.79 9.74
CA ALA A 316 -6.58 9.07 9.78
C ALA A 316 -5.09 8.93 9.37
N GLN A 317 -4.42 7.87 9.82
CA GLN A 317 -3.05 7.58 9.41
C GLN A 317 -2.94 7.24 7.92
N ALA A 318 -3.89 6.48 7.38
CA ALA A 318 -3.96 6.20 5.95
C ALA A 318 -4.19 7.48 5.12
N ALA A 319 -5.09 8.37 5.56
CA ALA A 319 -5.35 9.64 4.91
C ALA A 319 -4.12 10.56 4.92
N ALA A 320 -3.39 10.60 6.05
CA ALA A 320 -2.13 11.33 6.15
C ALA A 320 -1.05 10.78 5.19
N LYS A 321 -1.00 9.45 5.00
CA LYS A 321 -0.10 8.81 4.03
C LYS A 321 -0.48 9.17 2.59
N ALA A 322 -1.77 9.18 2.25
CA ALA A 322 -2.25 9.61 0.93
C ALA A 322 -1.90 11.10 0.67
N SER A 323 -2.08 11.96 1.68
CA SER A 323 -1.68 13.37 1.61
C SER A 323 -0.18 13.53 1.37
N ALA A 324 0.68 12.81 2.11
CA ALA A 324 2.12 12.84 1.89
C ALA A 324 2.51 12.40 0.48
N ALA A 325 1.88 11.34 -0.04
CA ALA A 325 2.11 10.88 -1.41
C ALA A 325 1.66 11.90 -2.48
N ALA A 326 0.61 12.67 -2.22
CA ALA A 326 0.18 13.76 -3.09
C ALA A 326 1.18 14.94 -3.09
N VAL A 327 1.79 15.24 -1.95
CA VAL A 327 2.88 16.23 -1.84
C VAL A 327 4.09 15.80 -2.67
N ASP A 328 4.50 14.53 -2.56
CA ASP A 328 5.61 13.98 -3.34
C ASP A 328 5.32 14.03 -4.85
N ALA A 329 4.08 13.73 -5.26
CA ALA A 329 3.66 13.81 -6.66
C ALA A 329 3.75 15.24 -7.20
N HIS A 330 3.23 16.23 -6.46
CA HIS A 330 3.35 17.64 -6.84
C HIS A 330 4.82 18.09 -6.93
N ALA A 331 5.65 17.74 -5.95
CA ALA A 331 7.08 18.08 -5.97
C ALA A 331 7.77 17.50 -7.21
N LEU A 332 7.45 16.27 -7.61
CA LEU A 332 7.95 15.67 -8.85
C LEU A 332 7.46 16.43 -10.09
N ALA A 333 6.19 16.84 -10.13
CA ALA A 333 5.66 17.65 -11.23
C ALA A 333 6.41 18.99 -11.37
N GLU A 334 6.75 19.65 -10.26
CA GLU A 334 7.59 20.87 -10.27
C GLU A 334 8.99 20.62 -10.88
N THR A 335 9.59 19.44 -10.67
CA THR A 335 10.88 19.13 -11.31
C THR A 335 10.78 19.03 -12.83
N TYR A 336 9.65 18.54 -13.36
CA TYR A 336 9.41 18.53 -14.81
C TYR A 336 9.24 19.95 -15.35
N LEU A 337 8.56 20.82 -14.60
CA LEU A 337 8.44 22.24 -14.96
C LEU A 337 9.81 22.95 -15.01
N GLN A 338 10.67 22.69 -14.04
CA GLN A 338 12.04 23.23 -14.04
C GLN A 338 12.86 22.70 -15.23
N SER A 339 12.68 21.40 -15.55
CA SER A 339 13.40 20.76 -16.65
C SER A 339 12.97 21.30 -18.01
N ILE A 340 11.66 21.47 -18.26
CA ILE A 340 11.17 22.04 -19.53
C ILE A 340 11.57 23.51 -19.69
N ALA A 341 11.63 24.28 -18.60
CA ALA A 341 12.17 25.64 -18.61
C ALA A 341 13.66 25.65 -18.99
N ALA A 342 14.46 24.70 -18.51
CA ALA A 342 15.86 24.57 -18.93
C ALA A 342 16.01 24.12 -20.39
N THR A 343 15.08 23.31 -20.91
CA THR A 343 15.03 22.94 -22.34
C THR A 343 14.74 24.15 -23.22
N LYS A 344 13.93 25.10 -22.73
CA LYS A 344 13.61 26.34 -23.44
C LYS A 344 14.83 27.20 -23.74
N ASP A 345 15.78 27.28 -22.80
CA ASP A 345 17.02 28.03 -22.99
C ASP A 345 17.88 27.44 -24.13
N LYS A 346 17.67 26.16 -24.49
CA LYS A 346 18.35 25.50 -25.63
C LYS A 346 17.66 25.75 -26.98
N LEU A 347 16.48 26.38 -27.00
CA LEU A 347 15.74 26.64 -28.23
C LEU A 347 16.34 27.77 -29.09
N GLU A 348 17.35 28.51 -28.59
CA GLU A 348 18.03 29.56 -29.37
C GLU A 348 18.69 28.97 -30.62
N GLY A 349 18.01 29.10 -31.77
CA GLY A 349 18.47 28.64 -33.09
C GLY A 349 17.64 27.53 -33.73
N LEU A 350 16.58 27.05 -33.07
CA LEU A 350 15.61 26.13 -33.68
C LEU A 350 14.60 26.87 -34.56
N ASP A 351 13.94 26.13 -35.45
CA ASP A 351 12.91 26.70 -36.32
C ASP A 351 11.65 27.09 -35.52
N ASP A 352 10.93 28.11 -36.02
CA ASP A 352 9.74 28.66 -35.37
C ASP A 352 8.66 27.60 -35.07
N THR A 353 8.58 26.52 -35.86
CA THR A 353 7.58 25.46 -35.67
C THR A 353 7.93 24.58 -34.48
N THR A 354 9.20 24.19 -34.36
CA THR A 354 9.70 23.42 -33.20
C THR A 354 9.57 24.23 -31.91
N ALA A 355 9.94 25.51 -31.96
CA ALA A 355 9.80 26.42 -30.82
C ALA A 355 8.34 26.53 -30.35
N ALA A 356 7.38 26.67 -31.27
CA ALA A 356 5.96 26.73 -30.95
C ALA A 356 5.44 25.45 -30.27
N ARG A 357 5.88 24.27 -30.73
CA ARG A 357 5.48 22.99 -30.11
C ARG A 357 6.08 22.78 -28.72
N VAL A 358 7.34 23.17 -28.51
CA VAL A 358 7.94 23.11 -27.16
C VAL A 358 7.25 24.08 -26.21
N GLN A 359 6.82 25.25 -26.69
CA GLN A 359 6.01 26.17 -25.90
C GLN A 359 4.62 25.61 -25.57
N GLU A 360 3.98 24.87 -26.49
CA GLU A 360 2.71 24.17 -26.22
C GLU A 360 2.89 23.11 -25.13
N ALA A 361 3.96 22.31 -25.21
CA ALA A 361 4.31 21.33 -24.18
C ALA A 361 4.59 22.00 -22.82
N GLU A 362 5.27 23.16 -22.80
CA GLU A 362 5.47 23.96 -21.58
C GLU A 362 4.14 24.37 -20.94
N GLN A 363 3.19 24.87 -21.73
CA GLN A 363 1.86 25.22 -21.22
C GLN A 363 1.11 24.00 -20.69
N ALA A 364 1.24 22.84 -21.34
CA ALA A 364 0.67 21.59 -20.84
C ALA A 364 1.29 21.18 -19.50
N VAL A 365 2.61 21.23 -19.35
CA VAL A 365 3.29 20.95 -18.06
C VAL A 365 2.83 21.92 -16.97
N ILE A 366 2.72 23.22 -17.27
CA ILE A 366 2.23 24.23 -16.30
C ILE A 366 0.82 23.90 -15.83
N ALA A 367 -0.08 23.55 -16.75
CA ALA A 367 -1.46 23.20 -16.43
C ALA A 367 -1.51 21.96 -15.52
N GLU A 368 -0.72 20.93 -15.82
CA GLU A 368 -0.70 19.70 -15.03
C GLU A 368 -0.05 19.89 -13.65
N VAL A 369 0.96 20.74 -13.51
CA VAL A 369 1.51 21.11 -12.20
C VAL A 369 0.47 21.82 -11.35
N ALA A 370 -0.32 22.73 -11.94
CA ALA A 370 -1.41 23.39 -11.23
C ALA A 370 -2.51 22.40 -10.79
N ASN A 371 -2.83 21.39 -11.62
CA ASN A 371 -3.74 20.31 -11.26
C ASN A 371 -3.20 19.48 -10.09
N ALA A 372 -1.92 19.12 -10.13
CA ALA A 372 -1.26 18.38 -9.05
C ALA A 372 -1.26 19.17 -7.72
N LEU A 373 -1.04 20.49 -7.78
CA LEU A 373 -1.09 21.38 -6.62
C LEU A 373 -2.49 21.43 -6.01
N ALA A 374 -3.52 21.63 -6.84
CA ALA A 374 -4.91 21.67 -6.37
C ALA A 374 -5.31 20.35 -5.70
N ALA A 375 -4.93 19.22 -6.30
CA ALA A 375 -5.17 17.89 -5.76
C ALA A 375 -4.41 17.65 -4.44
N MET A 376 -3.17 18.10 -4.32
CA MET A 376 -2.38 18.05 -3.08
C MET A 376 -3.08 18.79 -1.92
N GLU A 377 -3.59 20.00 -2.17
CA GLU A 377 -4.29 20.77 -1.13
C GLU A 377 -5.60 20.10 -0.68
N ILE A 378 -6.34 19.47 -1.60
CA ILE A 378 -7.52 18.66 -1.26
C ILE A 378 -7.11 17.46 -0.39
N ALA A 379 -6.03 16.75 -0.76
CA ALA A 379 -5.55 15.60 0.00
C ALA A 379 -5.15 16.00 1.44
N LYS A 380 -4.51 17.16 1.59
CA LYS A 380 -4.13 17.72 2.90
C LYS A 380 -5.33 18.11 3.75
N ALA A 381 -6.31 18.81 3.17
CA ALA A 381 -7.55 19.16 3.87
C ALA A 381 -8.34 17.91 4.30
N SER A 382 -8.39 16.89 3.44
CA SER A 382 -9.02 15.60 3.75
C SER A 382 -8.30 14.84 4.87
N ALA A 383 -6.96 14.85 4.88
CA ALA A 383 -6.19 14.25 5.97
C ALA A 383 -6.41 14.96 7.32
N GLU A 384 -6.50 16.30 7.32
CA GLU A 384 -6.85 17.07 8.51
C GLU A 384 -8.27 16.73 8.99
N LYS A 385 -9.25 16.68 8.08
CA LYS A 385 -10.63 16.24 8.39
C LYS A 385 -10.65 14.83 9.01
N ALA A 386 -9.86 13.89 8.48
CA ALA A 386 -9.77 12.53 9.03
C ALA A 386 -9.20 12.52 10.45
N SER A 387 -8.23 13.39 10.75
CA SER A 387 -7.63 13.50 12.10
C SER A 387 -8.58 14.08 13.15
N LEU A 388 -9.55 14.88 12.72
CA LEU A 388 -10.58 15.50 13.57
C LEU A 388 -11.88 14.69 13.64
N ALA A 389 -11.96 13.57 12.92
CA ALA A 389 -13.16 12.75 12.86
C ALA A 389 -13.53 12.20 14.24
N SER A 390 -14.80 12.39 14.62
CA SER A 390 -15.35 11.88 15.89
C SER A 390 -16.05 10.52 15.74
N ASN A 391 -16.34 10.11 14.50
CA ASN A 391 -17.01 8.86 14.17
C ASN A 391 -16.35 8.19 12.95
N MET A 392 -16.65 6.91 12.74
CA MET A 392 -16.05 6.09 11.69
C MET A 392 -16.43 6.54 10.28
N GLN A 393 -17.65 7.05 10.09
CA GLN A 393 -18.15 7.47 8.78
C GLN A 393 -17.36 8.68 8.25
N ASP A 394 -17.22 9.72 9.08
CA ASP A 394 -16.45 10.92 8.73
C ASP A 394 -14.98 10.58 8.41
N ALA A 395 -14.38 9.68 9.18
CA ALA A 395 -13.02 9.21 8.94
C ALA A 395 -12.89 8.44 7.62
N THR A 396 -13.93 7.68 7.25
CA THR A 396 -13.98 6.92 5.99
C THR A 396 -14.10 7.85 4.80
N GLU A 397 -15.06 8.78 4.82
CA GLU A 397 -15.25 9.76 3.75
C GLU A 397 -14.01 10.64 3.55
N ALA A 398 -13.35 11.02 4.65
CA ALA A 398 -12.12 11.80 4.59
C ALA A 398 -10.94 11.01 4.01
N LEU A 399 -10.83 9.70 4.31
CA LEU A 399 -9.84 8.83 3.69
C LEU A 399 -10.08 8.68 2.19
N GLU A 400 -11.32 8.38 1.78
CA GLU A 400 -11.68 8.22 0.37
C GLU A 400 -11.40 9.50 -0.44
N ALA A 401 -11.72 10.66 0.14
CA ALA A 401 -11.40 11.95 -0.48
C ALA A 401 -9.89 12.20 -0.60
N ALA A 402 -9.08 11.79 0.39
CA ALA A 402 -7.63 11.91 0.33
C ALA A 402 -7.01 10.97 -0.73
N GLU A 403 -7.51 9.74 -0.85
CA GLU A 403 -7.04 8.76 -1.86
C GLU A 403 -7.43 9.16 -3.28
N ALA A 404 -8.65 9.69 -3.47
CA ALA A 404 -9.09 10.23 -4.76
C ALA A 404 -8.21 11.41 -5.20
N ALA A 405 -7.96 12.36 -4.27
CA ALA A 405 -7.10 13.51 -4.53
C ALA A 405 -5.65 13.11 -4.83
N TYR A 406 -5.09 12.14 -4.10
CA TYR A 406 -3.79 11.55 -4.43
C TYR A 406 -3.75 10.98 -5.85
N THR A 407 -4.78 10.23 -6.25
CA THR A 407 -4.86 9.65 -7.60
C THR A 407 -4.83 10.73 -8.67
N THR A 408 -5.60 11.81 -8.50
CA THR A 408 -5.58 12.97 -9.40
C THR A 408 -4.20 13.63 -9.47
N ALA A 409 -3.51 13.81 -8.33
CA ALA A 409 -2.16 14.37 -8.31
C ALA A 409 -1.15 13.49 -9.06
N ALA A 410 -1.25 12.16 -8.91
CA ALA A 410 -0.39 11.20 -9.61
C ALA A 410 -0.63 11.18 -11.13
N GLU A 411 -1.89 11.24 -11.56
CA GLU A 411 -2.26 11.30 -12.98
C GLU A 411 -1.76 12.60 -13.64
N ALA A 412 -1.95 13.74 -12.98
CA ALA A 412 -1.44 15.02 -13.45
C ALA A 412 0.10 15.00 -13.57
N THR A 413 0.78 14.44 -12.58
CA THR A 413 2.25 14.28 -12.61
C THR A 413 2.72 13.40 -13.79
N LYS A 414 1.97 12.33 -14.11
CA LYS A 414 2.25 11.48 -15.27
C LYS A 414 2.01 12.24 -16.58
N ALA A 415 0.96 13.03 -16.67
CA ALA A 415 0.68 13.86 -17.85
C ALA A 415 1.76 14.93 -18.07
N ALA A 416 2.22 15.59 -16.99
CA ALA A 416 3.35 16.53 -17.03
C ALA A 416 4.62 15.86 -17.57
N ARG A 417 4.92 14.63 -17.13
CA ARG A 417 6.07 13.87 -17.65
C ARG A 417 5.95 13.60 -19.14
N LEU A 418 4.78 13.16 -19.62
CA LEU A 418 4.58 12.85 -21.04
C LEU A 418 4.77 14.09 -21.93
N ALA A 419 4.26 15.24 -21.49
CA ALA A 419 4.47 16.51 -22.19
C ALA A 419 5.96 16.91 -22.21
N MET A 420 6.69 16.70 -21.11
CA MET A 420 8.13 16.92 -21.06
C MET A 420 8.91 15.98 -21.99
N ASP A 421 8.59 14.68 -21.98
CA ASP A 421 9.23 13.68 -22.85
C ASP A 421 8.99 14.00 -24.34
N GLU A 422 7.79 14.48 -24.70
CA GLU A 422 7.51 14.99 -26.06
C GLU A 422 8.40 16.20 -26.40
N ALA A 423 8.51 17.18 -25.50
CA ALA A 423 9.34 18.36 -25.72
C ALA A 423 10.82 18.00 -25.93
N LEU A 424 11.36 17.07 -25.13
CA LEU A 424 12.74 16.58 -25.28
C LEU A 424 12.94 15.86 -26.62
N SER A 425 12.01 14.99 -27.00
CA SER A 425 12.08 14.30 -28.29
C SER A 425 12.07 15.25 -29.49
N LEU A 426 11.38 16.39 -29.38
CA LEU A 426 11.37 17.40 -30.44
C LEU A 426 12.71 18.13 -30.56
N VAL A 427 13.32 18.47 -29.43
CA VAL A 427 14.65 19.10 -29.43
C VAL A 427 15.70 18.17 -30.00
N ASP A 428 15.74 16.90 -29.57
CA ASP A 428 16.70 15.91 -30.08
C ASP A 428 16.56 15.68 -31.59
N ALA A 429 15.32 15.65 -32.10
CA ALA A 429 15.03 15.52 -33.53
C ALA A 429 15.52 16.76 -34.31
N ALA A 430 15.32 17.95 -33.76
CA ALA A 430 15.73 19.19 -34.41
C ALA A 430 17.26 19.38 -34.40
N GLU A 431 17.94 19.03 -33.31
CA GLU A 431 19.41 18.98 -33.23
C GLU A 431 19.99 17.97 -34.23
N SER A 432 19.37 16.79 -34.34
CA SER A 432 19.76 15.77 -35.32
C SER A 432 19.57 16.27 -36.76
N ALA A 433 18.46 16.96 -37.05
CA ALA A 433 18.21 17.55 -38.36
C ALA A 433 19.23 18.66 -38.70
N ALA A 434 19.54 19.54 -37.74
CA ALA A 434 20.55 20.59 -37.90
C ALA A 434 21.95 20.00 -38.19
N ASN A 435 22.33 18.95 -37.47
CA ASN A 435 23.60 18.23 -37.69
C ASN A 435 23.61 17.52 -39.04
N SER A 436 22.50 16.88 -39.46
CA SER A 436 22.42 16.19 -40.75
C SER A 436 22.60 17.14 -41.94
N SER A 437 22.08 18.37 -41.83
CA SER A 437 22.12 19.41 -42.86
C SER A 437 23.52 19.95 -43.14
N GLN A 438 24.45 19.82 -42.19
CA GLN A 438 25.86 20.17 -42.37
C GLN A 438 26.69 19.06 -43.06
N SER A 439 26.14 17.85 -43.25
CA SER A 439 26.95 16.67 -43.60
C SER A 439 27.16 16.43 -45.10
N SER A 440 26.26 16.91 -45.97
CA SER A 440 26.33 16.61 -47.41
C SER A 440 26.99 17.74 -48.19
N ILE A 441 28.32 17.65 -48.32
CA ILE A 441 29.07 18.59 -49.16
C ILE A 441 28.86 18.21 -50.63
N GLY A 442 28.16 19.07 -51.38
CA GLY A 442 28.07 18.96 -52.83
C GLY A 442 29.40 19.30 -53.49
N TYR A 443 30.16 18.28 -53.91
CA TYR A 443 31.41 18.49 -54.62
C TYR A 443 31.15 18.98 -56.06
N PRO A 444 31.91 19.98 -56.56
CA PRO A 444 31.71 20.52 -57.91
C PRO A 444 32.29 19.61 -59.02
N TRP A 445 32.73 18.40 -58.66
CA TRP A 445 33.28 17.40 -59.56
C TRP A 445 32.57 16.07 -59.34
N THR A 446 32.74 15.16 -60.29
CA THR A 446 32.13 13.84 -60.24
C THR A 446 32.67 13.06 -59.04
N THR A 447 31.77 12.47 -58.25
CA THR A 447 32.05 11.50 -57.18
C THR A 447 31.44 10.14 -57.53
N ALA A 448 31.84 9.08 -56.85
CA ALA A 448 31.28 7.74 -57.05
C ALA A 448 31.18 7.00 -55.72
N HIS A 449 30.35 5.96 -55.64
CA HIS A 449 30.25 5.12 -54.45
C HIS A 449 31.00 3.81 -54.63
N THR A 450 31.56 3.31 -53.54
CA THR A 450 32.13 1.96 -53.41
C THR A 450 31.04 0.95 -53.04
N ALA A 451 31.40 -0.34 -53.04
CA ALA A 451 30.45 -1.42 -52.75
C ALA A 451 29.91 -1.41 -51.30
N ASP A 452 30.68 -0.86 -50.35
CA ASP A 452 30.31 -0.68 -48.94
C ASP A 452 29.50 0.60 -48.69
N GLY A 453 29.18 1.36 -49.74
CA GLY A 453 28.43 2.62 -49.64
C GLY A 453 29.28 3.86 -49.36
N SER A 454 30.59 3.73 -49.19
CA SER A 454 31.50 4.87 -49.03
C SER A 454 31.56 5.75 -50.29
N LEU A 455 31.74 7.07 -50.13
CA LEU A 455 31.81 8.01 -51.25
C LEU A 455 33.27 8.31 -51.64
N ILE A 456 33.65 7.98 -52.86
CA ILE A 456 34.92 8.35 -53.49
C ILE A 456 34.88 9.83 -53.87
N VAL A 457 35.71 10.63 -53.20
CA VAL A 457 35.80 12.09 -53.40
C VAL A 457 36.89 12.47 -54.41
N GLY A 458 37.97 11.68 -54.50
CA GLY A 458 39.05 11.93 -55.45
C GLY A 458 40.19 10.93 -55.37
N VAL A 459 41.11 10.96 -56.33
CA VAL A 459 42.22 9.99 -56.45
C VAL A 459 43.56 10.65 -56.78
N ARG A 460 44.68 10.04 -56.39
CA ARG A 460 46.03 10.40 -56.87
C ARG A 460 46.91 9.18 -57.10
N LYS A 461 47.92 9.32 -57.96
CA LYS A 461 48.99 8.32 -58.10
C LYS A 461 49.94 8.40 -56.91
N GLN A 462 50.31 7.25 -56.35
CA GLN A 462 51.27 7.11 -55.26
C GLN A 462 52.41 6.18 -55.70
N GLY A 463 53.57 6.75 -56.03
CA GLY A 463 54.69 5.99 -56.59
C GLY A 463 54.45 5.55 -58.04
N ALA A 464 55.17 4.53 -58.50
CA ALA A 464 55.13 4.07 -59.89
C ALA A 464 53.81 3.35 -60.25
N THR A 465 53.23 2.60 -59.32
CA THR A 465 52.07 1.72 -59.57
C THR A 465 50.91 1.94 -58.60
N GLY A 466 51.14 2.60 -57.45
CA GLY A 466 50.11 2.78 -56.43
C GLY A 466 49.09 3.85 -56.79
N THR A 467 47.88 3.70 -56.29
CA THR A 467 46.83 4.73 -56.30
C THR A 467 46.31 4.91 -54.88
N GLN A 468 46.21 6.17 -54.46
CA GLN A 468 45.58 6.57 -53.20
C GLN A 468 44.25 7.26 -53.50
N VAL A 469 43.24 6.98 -52.68
CA VAL A 469 41.85 7.38 -52.87
C VAL A 469 41.39 8.12 -51.62
N CYS A 470 40.77 9.29 -51.79
CA CYS A 470 40.07 9.96 -50.72
C CYS A 470 38.63 9.45 -50.68
N ILE A 471 38.26 8.80 -49.58
CA ILE A 471 36.92 8.28 -49.35
C ILE A 471 36.27 9.01 -48.18
N GLU A 472 34.95 9.10 -48.23
CA GLU A 472 34.08 9.63 -47.19
C GLU A 472 33.20 8.50 -46.66
N THR A 473 33.26 8.26 -45.35
CA THR A 473 32.64 7.11 -44.67
C THR A 473 31.94 7.59 -43.39
N GLN A 474 30.89 6.90 -42.98
CA GLN A 474 30.23 7.14 -41.70
C GLN A 474 30.81 6.19 -40.64
N GLU A 475 31.30 6.70 -39.50
CA GLU A 475 31.68 5.88 -38.34
C GLU A 475 30.42 5.40 -37.58
N ASP A 476 30.59 4.40 -36.70
CA ASP A 476 29.50 3.74 -35.96
C ASP A 476 28.70 4.72 -35.08
N ASP A 477 29.29 5.85 -34.71
CA ASP A 477 28.65 6.94 -33.96
C ASP A 477 27.89 7.95 -34.85
N GLY A 478 27.74 7.64 -36.14
CA GLY A 478 27.04 8.48 -37.11
C GLY A 478 27.90 9.60 -37.71
N ARG A 479 29.15 9.79 -37.26
CA ARG A 479 30.02 10.88 -37.76
C ARG A 479 30.58 10.57 -39.14
N VAL A 480 30.53 11.56 -40.03
CA VAL A 480 31.12 11.45 -41.38
C VAL A 480 32.58 11.86 -41.35
N ILE A 481 33.48 10.93 -41.65
CA ILE A 481 34.92 11.15 -41.71
C ILE A 481 35.46 10.95 -43.13
N ARG A 482 36.59 11.58 -43.44
CA ARG A 482 37.27 11.40 -44.72
C ARG A 482 38.64 10.77 -44.50
N ARG A 483 39.01 9.76 -45.27
CA ARG A 483 40.28 9.03 -45.14
C ARG A 483 40.98 8.90 -46.49
N LEU A 484 42.30 8.82 -46.43
CA LEU A 484 43.14 8.51 -47.59
C LEU A 484 43.54 7.04 -47.57
N GLU A 485 42.92 6.24 -48.43
CA GLU A 485 43.11 4.79 -48.47
C GLU A 485 43.77 4.32 -49.77
N SER A 486 44.30 3.10 -49.77
CA SER A 486 44.87 2.54 -50.99
C SER A 486 43.74 2.05 -51.92
N ALA A 487 43.92 2.13 -53.23
CA ALA A 487 42.90 1.64 -54.16
C ALA A 487 42.57 0.14 -53.98
N SER A 488 43.50 -0.64 -53.42
CA SER A 488 43.25 -2.05 -53.05
C SER A 488 42.36 -2.20 -51.83
N ASP A 489 42.44 -1.28 -50.85
CA ASP A 489 41.59 -1.30 -49.65
C ASP A 489 40.16 -0.85 -49.99
N VAL A 490 40.02 0.09 -50.94
CA VAL A 490 38.74 0.69 -51.34
C VAL A 490 37.98 -0.13 -52.40
N GLY A 491 38.69 -0.89 -53.23
CA GLY A 491 38.14 -1.61 -54.38
C GLY A 491 38.73 -1.14 -55.71
N LEU A 492 39.61 -1.96 -56.29
CA LEU A 492 40.35 -1.58 -57.51
C LEU A 492 39.43 -1.33 -58.71
N LEU A 493 38.32 -2.06 -58.78
CA LEU A 493 37.38 -2.00 -59.89
C LEU A 493 36.57 -0.70 -59.84
N GLU A 494 36.07 -0.33 -58.67
CA GLU A 494 35.34 0.91 -58.39
C GLU A 494 36.24 2.13 -58.64
N VAL A 495 37.47 2.09 -58.13
CA VAL A 495 38.45 3.17 -58.33
C VAL A 495 38.83 3.31 -59.80
N SER A 496 38.94 2.20 -60.54
CA SER A 496 39.22 2.24 -61.98
C SER A 496 38.04 2.80 -62.77
N ARG A 497 36.80 2.45 -62.39
CA ARG A 497 35.59 3.05 -62.96
C ARG A 497 35.56 4.55 -62.71
N TYR A 498 35.80 4.98 -61.47
CA TYR A 498 35.84 6.39 -61.08
C TYR A 498 36.85 7.21 -61.91
N LYS A 499 38.06 6.67 -62.11
CA LYS A 499 39.09 7.32 -62.95
C LYS A 499 38.71 7.47 -64.43
N ASN A 500 37.79 6.64 -64.92
CA ASN A 500 37.33 6.68 -66.30
C ASN A 500 36.08 7.56 -66.45
N MET A 501 35.52 8.10 -65.36
CA MET A 501 34.41 9.05 -65.42
C MET A 501 34.91 10.43 -65.84
N ASP A 502 34.13 11.13 -66.64
CA ASP A 502 34.44 12.52 -66.98
C ASP A 502 34.33 13.42 -65.73
N GLY A 503 35.25 14.36 -65.60
CA GLY A 503 35.31 15.29 -64.46
C GLY A 503 35.69 14.68 -63.11
N PHE A 504 36.34 13.50 -63.07
CA PHE A 504 36.84 12.93 -61.81
C PHE A 504 37.92 13.83 -61.17
N LYS A 505 38.03 13.83 -59.84
CA LYS A 505 39.00 14.67 -59.13
C LYS A 505 40.36 13.98 -59.01
N ASN A 506 41.37 14.56 -59.65
CA ASN A 506 42.77 14.21 -59.39
C ASN A 506 43.35 15.08 -58.26
N LEU A 507 43.64 14.48 -57.11
CA LEU A 507 44.10 15.17 -55.90
C LEU A 507 45.51 15.79 -56.08
N SER A 508 46.30 15.33 -57.05
CA SER A 508 47.64 15.87 -57.32
C SER A 508 47.64 17.05 -58.30
N GLU A 509 46.56 17.22 -59.06
CA GLU A 509 46.47 18.25 -60.08
C GLU A 509 46.33 19.65 -59.45
N GLY A 510 46.99 20.65 -60.05
CA GLY A 510 46.91 22.04 -59.60
C GLY A 510 47.58 22.37 -58.26
N GLN A 511 48.10 21.39 -57.51
CA GLN A 511 48.67 21.63 -56.16
C GLN A 511 49.83 22.65 -56.13
N SER A 512 50.58 22.79 -57.23
CA SER A 512 51.69 23.74 -57.33
C SER A 512 51.26 25.18 -57.62
N GLN A 513 50.02 25.41 -58.03
CA GLN A 513 49.52 26.72 -58.44
C GLN A 513 49.13 27.61 -57.24
N TRP A 514 48.89 27.00 -56.08
CA TRP A 514 48.49 27.69 -54.86
C TRP A 514 49.64 28.45 -54.21
N SER A 515 49.37 29.69 -53.84
CA SER A 515 50.35 30.62 -53.26
C SER A 515 49.70 31.52 -52.21
N SER A 516 50.51 32.35 -51.56
CA SER A 516 50.01 33.35 -50.61
C SER A 516 49.10 34.40 -51.25
N LYS A 517 49.10 34.53 -52.58
CA LYS A 517 48.19 35.43 -53.31
C LYS A 517 46.73 34.98 -53.25
N ASP A 518 46.49 33.70 -52.96
CA ASP A 518 45.16 33.12 -52.87
C ASP A 518 44.55 33.27 -51.46
N ARG A 519 45.28 33.91 -50.53
CA ARG A 519 44.87 34.03 -49.13
C ARG A 519 43.59 34.83 -48.94
N ASP A 520 43.43 35.93 -49.68
CA ASP A 520 42.27 36.81 -49.56
C ASP A 520 41.00 36.17 -50.17
N ASP A 521 41.18 35.14 -51.02
CA ASP A 521 40.09 34.38 -51.63
C ASP A 521 39.64 33.20 -50.76
N PHE A 522 40.41 32.84 -49.72
CA PHE A 522 40.05 31.74 -48.81
C PHE A 522 38.80 32.10 -47.99
N ASP A 523 37.78 31.24 -48.04
CA ASP A 523 36.54 31.37 -47.26
C ASP A 523 36.67 30.54 -45.97
N GLN A 524 36.75 29.22 -46.10
CA GLN A 524 36.84 28.32 -44.94
C GLN A 524 37.44 26.96 -45.27
N LEU A 525 37.93 26.28 -44.23
CA LEU A 525 38.30 24.87 -44.26
C LEU A 525 37.07 24.01 -43.90
N LEU A 526 36.62 23.17 -44.83
CA LEU A 526 35.42 22.34 -44.70
C LEU A 526 35.67 21.06 -43.90
N TRP A 527 36.72 20.32 -44.24
CA TRP A 527 37.15 19.12 -43.51
C TRP A 527 38.63 18.83 -43.73
N VAL A 528 39.19 17.98 -42.86
CA VAL A 528 40.55 17.44 -42.97
C VAL A 528 40.47 15.92 -42.95
N THR A 529 41.21 15.24 -43.83
CA THR A 529 41.22 13.77 -43.79
C THR A 529 41.83 13.26 -42.49
N LYS A 530 41.16 12.30 -41.84
CA LYS A 530 41.71 11.50 -40.75
C LYS A 530 42.88 10.70 -41.30
N SER A 531 44.09 11.09 -40.90
CA SER A 531 45.33 10.55 -41.45
C SER A 531 46.13 9.84 -40.36
N HIS A 532 46.54 8.61 -40.62
CA HIS A 532 47.38 7.81 -39.71
C HIS A 532 48.58 7.28 -40.49
N THR A 533 49.76 7.30 -39.87
CA THR A 533 50.93 6.64 -40.45
C THR A 533 50.86 5.14 -40.14
N LYS A 534 50.48 4.29 -41.13
CA LYS A 534 50.41 2.83 -40.95
C LYS A 534 51.76 2.24 -40.46
N GLN A 535 52.88 2.72 -41.00
CA GLN A 535 54.21 2.24 -40.64
C GLN A 535 55.27 3.35 -40.76
N LYS A 536 55.96 3.69 -39.67
CA LYS A 536 56.97 4.77 -39.64
C LYS A 536 58.39 4.22 -39.60
N ASN A 537 59.25 4.67 -40.52
CA ASN A 537 60.69 4.47 -40.39
C ASN A 537 61.26 5.48 -39.37
N THR A 538 61.69 5.03 -38.20
CA THR A 538 62.24 5.88 -37.14
C THR A 538 63.62 6.45 -37.48
N ALA A 539 64.30 5.91 -38.50
CA ALA A 539 65.52 6.52 -39.03
C ALA A 539 65.25 7.75 -39.91
N ALA A 540 64.00 7.93 -40.39
CA ALA A 540 63.61 9.08 -41.18
C ALA A 540 63.14 10.24 -40.29
N ASN A 541 63.55 11.46 -40.63
CA ASN A 541 63.07 12.69 -39.97
C ASN A 541 61.54 12.72 -39.92
N LYS A 542 60.99 13.39 -38.89
CA LYS A 542 59.55 13.58 -38.68
C LYS A 542 58.88 14.06 -39.96
N LYS A 543 58.26 13.14 -40.69
CA LYS A 543 57.31 13.44 -41.76
C LYS A 543 55.92 13.18 -41.18
N ASP A 544 55.10 14.21 -41.15
CA ASP A 544 53.70 14.08 -40.77
C ASP A 544 52.97 13.19 -41.77
N PRO A 545 51.92 12.46 -41.35
CA PRO A 545 51.09 11.70 -42.27
C PRO A 545 50.53 12.63 -43.36
N ASN A 546 50.39 12.08 -44.56
CA ASN A 546 49.75 12.82 -45.64
C ASN A 546 48.29 13.05 -45.26
N ALA A 547 47.87 14.31 -45.21
CA ALA A 547 46.49 14.70 -45.07
C ALA A 547 46.10 15.66 -46.19
N ASP A 548 44.87 15.50 -46.65
CA ASP A 548 44.24 16.39 -47.61
C ASP A 548 43.14 17.20 -46.90
N CYS A 549 42.97 18.44 -47.35
CA CYS A 549 42.16 19.47 -46.73
C CYS A 549 41.16 19.96 -47.77
N CYS A 550 39.87 19.79 -47.53
CA CYS A 550 38.85 20.36 -48.41
C CYS A 550 38.55 21.77 -47.97
N VAL A 551 38.75 22.71 -48.86
CA VAL A 551 38.60 24.14 -48.61
C VAL A 551 37.59 24.73 -49.56
N LYS A 552 36.95 25.80 -49.13
CA LYS A 552 36.12 26.65 -49.97
C LYS A 552 36.84 27.97 -50.18
N PHE A 553 36.86 28.40 -51.43
CA PHE A 553 37.30 29.73 -51.85
C PHE A 553 36.09 30.52 -52.35
N HIS A 554 36.13 31.85 -52.23
CA HIS A 554 35.05 32.72 -52.69
C HIS A 554 34.88 32.65 -54.21
N SER A 555 35.98 32.79 -54.96
CA SER A 555 35.94 32.80 -56.44
C SER A 555 36.20 31.45 -57.10
N LYS A 556 36.97 30.56 -56.45
CA LYS A 556 37.40 29.27 -57.01
C LYS A 556 36.59 28.06 -56.54
N GLY A 557 35.55 28.29 -55.73
CA GLY A 557 34.67 27.26 -55.20
C GLY A 557 35.39 26.27 -54.27
N ILE A 558 34.87 25.06 -54.19
CA ILE A 558 35.42 23.99 -53.34
C ILE A 558 36.65 23.38 -54.02
N GLN A 559 37.73 23.16 -53.27
CA GLN A 559 38.97 22.54 -53.73
C GLN A 559 39.54 21.61 -52.66
N ILE A 560 40.32 20.60 -53.07
CA ILE A 560 41.10 19.76 -52.15
C ILE A 560 42.57 20.14 -52.27
N LEU A 561 43.15 20.51 -51.13
CA LEU A 561 44.55 20.91 -50.99
C LEU A 561 45.30 19.91 -50.13
N THR A 562 46.58 19.70 -50.43
CA THR A 562 47.46 19.08 -49.42
C THR A 562 47.70 20.05 -48.27
N THR A 563 48.05 19.56 -47.08
CA THR A 563 48.48 20.41 -45.94
C THR A 563 49.57 21.42 -46.32
N THR A 564 50.48 21.02 -47.21
CA THR A 564 51.55 21.88 -47.73
C THR A 564 50.99 23.00 -48.61
N SER A 565 50.06 22.70 -49.51
CA SER A 565 49.41 23.70 -50.36
C SER A 565 48.58 24.67 -49.52
N LEU A 566 47.82 24.18 -48.54
CA LEU A 566 47.09 25.03 -47.59
C LEU A 566 48.03 25.96 -46.80
N SER A 567 49.18 25.45 -46.37
CA SER A 567 50.21 26.25 -45.70
C SER A 567 50.83 27.32 -46.60
N LYS A 568 50.85 27.14 -47.92
CA LYS A 568 51.27 28.19 -48.87
C LYS A 568 50.25 29.32 -48.97
N VAL A 569 48.96 28.99 -48.86
CA VAL A 569 47.85 29.95 -48.91
C VAL A 569 47.75 30.75 -47.60
N LEU A 570 47.58 30.08 -46.46
CA LEU A 570 47.30 30.73 -45.17
C LEU A 570 48.54 31.09 -44.35
N GLY A 571 49.70 30.53 -44.70
CA GLY A 571 50.88 30.47 -43.84
C GLY A 571 50.84 29.27 -42.89
N ARG A 572 52.01 28.79 -42.46
CA ARG A 572 52.15 27.55 -41.67
C ARG A 572 51.35 27.57 -40.36
N SER A 573 51.46 28.66 -39.59
CA SER A 573 50.79 28.76 -38.28
C SER A 573 49.27 28.82 -38.41
N SER A 574 48.76 29.65 -39.34
CA SER A 574 47.33 29.79 -39.58
C SER A 574 46.72 28.51 -40.14
N ALA A 575 47.39 27.83 -41.08
CA ALA A 575 46.93 26.56 -41.62
C ALA A 575 46.86 25.48 -40.53
N ALA A 576 47.86 25.41 -39.65
CA ALA A 576 47.86 24.47 -38.52
C ALA A 576 46.74 24.76 -37.52
N ALA A 577 46.45 26.04 -37.24
CA ALA A 577 45.35 26.44 -36.37
C ALA A 577 43.98 26.07 -36.96
N GLU A 578 43.75 26.34 -38.25
CA GLU A 578 42.51 25.94 -38.92
C GLU A 578 42.33 24.42 -38.98
N ILE A 579 43.40 23.68 -39.29
CA ILE A 579 43.37 22.21 -39.25
C ILE A 579 42.99 21.71 -37.86
N ARG A 580 43.61 22.25 -36.80
CA ARG A 580 43.28 21.85 -35.43
C ARG A 580 41.82 22.14 -35.10
N ARG A 581 41.33 23.34 -35.41
CA ARG A 581 39.94 23.75 -35.18
C ARG A 581 38.94 22.80 -35.85
N VAL A 582 39.17 22.46 -37.12
CA VAL A 582 38.30 21.54 -37.87
C VAL A 582 38.42 20.11 -37.36
N CYS A 583 39.63 19.65 -37.02
CA CYS A 583 39.84 18.34 -36.42
C CYS A 583 39.13 18.19 -35.06
N GLU A 584 39.18 19.22 -34.20
CA GLU A 584 38.47 19.24 -32.92
C GLU A 584 36.95 19.21 -33.11
N ARG A 585 36.42 20.02 -34.05
CA ARG A 585 34.99 20.02 -34.42
C ARG A 585 34.52 18.63 -34.87
N ASP A 586 35.33 17.95 -35.69
CA ASP A 586 34.98 16.64 -36.26
C ASP A 586 35.35 15.48 -35.30
N GLY A 587 35.96 15.79 -34.14
CA GLY A 587 36.41 14.82 -33.15
C GLY A 587 37.47 13.84 -33.70
N ILE A 588 38.36 14.31 -34.56
CA ILE A 588 39.51 13.57 -35.09
C ILE A 588 40.83 14.17 -34.60
N GLN A 589 41.87 13.36 -34.45
CA GLN A 589 43.19 13.88 -34.09
C GLN A 589 43.84 14.61 -35.27
N PRO A 590 44.46 15.80 -35.05
CA PRO A 590 45.20 16.49 -36.09
C PRO A 590 46.29 15.60 -36.71
N PRO A 591 46.57 15.70 -38.03
CA PRO A 591 47.55 14.86 -38.70
C PRO A 591 48.92 14.77 -38.00
N GLY A 592 49.44 15.88 -37.46
CA GLY A 592 50.73 15.90 -36.75
C GLY A 592 50.73 15.17 -35.39
N GLU A 593 49.55 14.90 -34.83
CA GLU A 593 49.35 14.34 -33.49
C GLU A 593 48.80 12.90 -33.53
N ALA A 594 48.24 12.46 -34.66
CA ALA A 594 47.55 11.18 -34.86
C ALA A 594 48.42 9.90 -34.69
N GLY A 595 49.70 10.04 -34.34
CA GLY A 595 50.61 8.93 -34.04
C GLY A 595 50.91 8.00 -35.23
N TRP A 596 51.49 6.83 -34.94
CA TRP A 596 51.75 5.77 -35.93
C TRP A 596 51.26 4.42 -35.42
N VAL A 597 50.73 3.59 -36.32
CA VAL A 597 50.21 2.26 -35.98
C VAL A 597 51.35 1.28 -35.70
N SER A 598 52.45 1.38 -36.44
CA SER A 598 53.65 0.57 -36.24
C SER A 598 54.92 1.35 -36.61
N HIS A 599 56.07 0.91 -36.11
CA HIS A 599 57.37 1.51 -36.43
C HIS A 599 58.43 0.45 -36.77
N TYR A 600 59.41 0.85 -37.58
CA TYR A 600 60.61 0.09 -37.91
C TYR A 600 61.80 1.03 -38.04
N TYR A 601 63.02 0.54 -37.86
CA TYR A 601 64.23 1.34 -38.01
C TYR A 601 65.02 0.83 -39.22
N ASP A 602 65.11 1.62 -40.28
CA ASP A 602 65.93 1.29 -41.46
C ASP A 602 66.74 2.51 -41.94
N PRO A 603 67.98 2.68 -41.46
CA PRO A 603 68.87 3.78 -41.87
C PRO A 603 69.26 3.73 -43.36
N SER A 604 69.17 2.56 -44.02
CA SER A 604 69.49 2.45 -45.44
C SER A 604 68.50 3.22 -46.33
N LYS A 605 67.25 3.39 -45.88
CA LYS A 605 66.22 4.11 -46.66
C LYS A 605 66.38 5.62 -46.61
N VAL A 606 67.18 6.13 -45.68
CA VAL A 606 67.42 7.58 -45.48
C VAL A 606 68.83 7.99 -45.88
N GLU A 607 69.75 7.04 -46.03
CA GLU A 607 71.10 7.28 -46.52
C GLU A 607 71.08 7.74 -47.98
N LYS A 608 71.63 8.93 -48.24
CA LYS A 608 71.64 9.56 -49.57
C LYS A 608 72.77 9.00 -50.44
N ASP A 609 73.89 8.60 -49.84
CA ASP A 609 75.04 8.04 -50.55
C ASP A 609 74.76 6.59 -50.99
N PRO A 610 74.80 6.27 -52.30
CA PRO A 610 74.56 4.92 -52.81
C PRO A 610 75.50 3.85 -52.24
N VAL A 611 76.76 4.18 -51.96
CA VAL A 611 77.78 3.24 -51.45
C VAL A 611 77.52 2.93 -49.99
N ARG A 612 77.30 3.96 -49.16
CA ARG A 612 76.93 3.77 -47.75
C ARG A 612 75.57 3.09 -47.61
N ARG A 613 74.62 3.41 -48.48
CA ARG A 613 73.31 2.73 -48.52
C ARG A 613 73.45 1.23 -48.78
N ARG A 614 74.35 0.84 -49.69
CA ARG A 614 74.64 -0.56 -49.98
C ARG A 614 75.31 -1.24 -48.79
N ALA A 615 76.35 -0.61 -48.22
CA ALA A 615 77.03 -1.13 -47.03
C ALA A 615 76.06 -1.31 -45.84
N LEU A 616 75.13 -0.39 -45.62
CA LEU A 616 74.11 -0.50 -44.58
C LEU A 616 73.12 -1.65 -44.84
N ARG A 617 72.68 -1.86 -46.08
CA ARG A 617 71.84 -3.01 -46.43
C ARG A 617 72.57 -4.33 -46.25
N ASP A 618 73.82 -4.39 -46.68
CA ASP A 618 74.64 -5.60 -46.56
C ASP A 618 74.91 -5.91 -45.09
N SER A 619 75.18 -4.89 -44.26
CA SER A 619 75.33 -5.02 -42.81
C SER A 619 74.05 -5.50 -42.13
N GLN A 620 72.88 -5.02 -42.56
CA GLN A 620 71.58 -5.47 -42.08
C GLN A 620 71.24 -6.90 -42.51
N ALA A 621 71.75 -7.35 -43.67
CA ALA A 621 71.55 -8.72 -44.17
C ALA A 621 72.48 -9.76 -43.51
N ILE A 622 73.59 -9.32 -42.88
CA ILE A 622 74.58 -10.18 -42.21
C ILE A 622 74.27 -10.40 -40.72
N MET A 623 73.41 -9.56 -40.12
CA MET A 623 72.97 -9.78 -38.73
C MET A 623 72.14 -11.08 -38.64
N PRO A 624 72.50 -12.05 -37.76
CA PRO A 624 71.71 -13.26 -37.58
C PRO A 624 70.30 -12.86 -37.13
N SER A 625 69.32 -13.37 -37.86
CA SER A 625 67.90 -13.08 -37.70
C SER A 625 67.33 -13.80 -36.46
N ASP A 626 67.94 -13.62 -35.29
CA ASP A 626 67.48 -14.26 -34.05
C ASP A 626 66.18 -13.66 -33.49
N ASP A 627 65.61 -12.66 -34.17
CA ASP A 627 64.35 -12.02 -33.75
C ASP A 627 63.20 -12.18 -34.77
N HIS A 628 63.40 -13.02 -35.80
CA HIS A 628 62.39 -13.21 -36.86
C HIS A 628 61.31 -14.27 -36.56
N LEU A 629 61.39 -14.96 -35.43
CA LEU A 629 60.32 -15.85 -34.94
C LEU A 629 59.35 -15.20 -33.94
N GLY A 630 59.60 -13.95 -33.52
CA GLY A 630 58.70 -13.22 -32.61
C GLY A 630 57.64 -12.34 -33.29
N ARG A 631 57.72 -12.11 -34.61
CA ARG A 631 56.98 -11.03 -35.28
C ARG A 631 55.97 -11.45 -36.36
N GLN A 632 55.62 -12.73 -36.42
CA GLN A 632 54.58 -13.25 -37.32
C GLN A 632 53.46 -13.97 -36.56
N ARG A 633 52.87 -13.28 -35.57
CA ARG A 633 51.48 -13.40 -35.09
C ARG A 633 51.33 -12.48 -33.88
N GLN A 634 51.26 -11.18 -34.11
CA GLN A 634 50.62 -10.28 -33.16
C GLN A 634 49.29 -9.87 -33.76
N SER A 635 48.34 -10.78 -33.56
CA SER A 635 46.93 -10.42 -33.41
C SER A 635 46.82 -9.40 -32.27
N PRO A 636 45.93 -8.40 -32.35
CA PRO A 636 45.74 -7.43 -31.27
C PRO A 636 45.14 -8.16 -30.06
N GLY A 637 45.95 -8.47 -29.05
CA GLY A 637 45.51 -9.35 -27.96
C GLY A 637 46.36 -9.31 -26.70
N ALA A 638 46.85 -8.14 -26.29
CA ALA A 638 47.64 -8.02 -25.05
C ALA A 638 47.22 -6.85 -24.11
N SER A 639 46.25 -6.01 -24.47
CA SER A 639 45.39 -5.34 -23.48
C SER A 639 44.10 -6.12 -23.20
N SER A 640 43.78 -7.09 -24.08
CA SER A 640 42.52 -7.81 -24.04
C SER A 640 42.47 -8.94 -23.03
N GLN A 641 43.52 -9.35 -22.30
CA GLN A 641 43.32 -10.39 -21.27
C GLN A 641 42.66 -9.85 -20.00
N THR A 642 42.85 -8.57 -19.67
CA THR A 642 42.16 -7.94 -18.54
C THR A 642 40.77 -7.48 -18.96
N GLU A 643 40.64 -6.90 -20.15
CA GLU A 643 39.34 -6.53 -20.73
C GLU A 643 38.51 -7.75 -21.14
N SER A 644 39.07 -8.77 -21.81
CA SER A 644 38.34 -10.00 -22.14
C SER A 644 38.02 -10.82 -20.91
N ARG A 645 38.79 -10.74 -19.81
CA ARG A 645 38.40 -11.37 -18.53
C ARG A 645 37.31 -10.59 -17.81
N MET A 646 37.29 -9.25 -17.92
CA MET A 646 36.16 -8.44 -17.46
C MET A 646 34.92 -8.60 -18.33
N VAL A 647 35.07 -8.69 -19.65
CA VAL A 647 33.98 -8.90 -20.61
C VAL A 647 33.43 -10.31 -20.47
N GLN A 648 34.28 -11.33 -20.29
CA GLN A 648 33.83 -12.68 -19.96
C GLN A 648 33.12 -12.72 -18.59
N GLN A 649 33.67 -12.05 -17.56
CA GLN A 649 32.98 -11.93 -16.26
C GLN A 649 31.66 -11.16 -16.35
N LEU A 650 31.55 -10.17 -17.23
CA LEU A 650 30.32 -9.44 -17.47
C LEU A 650 29.33 -10.30 -18.26
N GLN A 651 29.78 -11.06 -19.25
CA GLN A 651 28.95 -12.03 -19.97
C GLN A 651 28.46 -13.15 -19.06
N ASP A 652 29.32 -13.74 -18.24
CA ASP A 652 28.93 -14.77 -17.26
C ASP A 652 27.95 -14.21 -16.22
N LYS A 653 28.09 -12.93 -15.84
CA LYS A 653 27.14 -12.24 -14.95
C LYS A 653 25.80 -11.95 -15.61
N VAL A 654 25.82 -11.53 -16.88
CA VAL A 654 24.60 -11.28 -17.66
C VAL A 654 23.87 -12.61 -17.89
N GLU A 655 24.58 -13.67 -18.25
CA GLU A 655 24.01 -15.00 -18.44
C GLU A 655 23.43 -15.57 -17.12
N ASN A 656 24.12 -15.37 -15.99
CA ASN A 656 23.55 -15.71 -14.68
C ASN A 656 22.31 -14.89 -14.33
N LEU A 657 22.29 -13.59 -14.62
CA LEU A 657 21.14 -12.73 -14.39
C LEU A 657 19.96 -13.08 -15.31
N GLU A 658 20.23 -13.45 -16.56
CA GLU A 658 19.22 -13.92 -17.51
C GLU A 658 18.61 -15.24 -17.05
N ASN A 659 19.45 -16.18 -16.59
CA ASN A 659 18.97 -17.44 -16.02
C ASN A 659 18.18 -17.21 -14.72
N GLU A 660 18.62 -16.31 -13.84
CA GLU A 660 17.87 -15.93 -12.63
C GLU A 660 16.53 -15.26 -12.97
N MET A 661 16.50 -14.37 -13.95
CA MET A 661 15.26 -13.76 -14.43
C MET A 661 14.32 -14.81 -15.02
N LYS A 662 14.85 -15.77 -15.77
CA LYS A 662 14.07 -16.87 -16.35
C LYS A 662 13.44 -17.74 -15.27
N ASP A 663 14.21 -18.12 -14.24
CA ASP A 663 13.70 -18.88 -13.10
C ASP A 663 12.64 -18.10 -12.32
N ARG A 664 12.80 -16.78 -12.17
CA ARG A 664 11.81 -15.92 -11.51
C ARG A 664 10.52 -15.79 -12.33
N VAL A 665 10.62 -15.71 -13.66
CA VAL A 665 9.46 -15.68 -14.56
C VAL A 665 8.73 -17.03 -14.51
N GLU A 666 9.43 -18.15 -14.57
CA GLU A 666 8.82 -19.48 -14.48
C GLU A 666 8.13 -19.71 -13.12
N ASN A 667 8.73 -19.22 -12.02
CA ASN A 667 8.10 -19.23 -10.70
C ASN A 667 6.82 -18.36 -10.65
N LEU A 668 6.84 -17.18 -11.27
CA LEU A 668 5.66 -16.31 -11.38
C LEU A 668 4.54 -16.94 -12.21
N GLU A 669 4.87 -17.57 -13.33
CA GLU A 669 3.91 -18.29 -14.17
C GLU A 669 3.25 -19.44 -13.41
N ASN A 670 4.04 -20.22 -12.66
CA ASN A 670 3.52 -21.29 -11.81
C ASN A 670 2.59 -20.75 -10.72
N LYS A 671 2.93 -19.62 -10.07
CA LYS A 671 2.04 -18.97 -9.09
C LYS A 671 0.75 -18.44 -9.71
N MET A 672 0.81 -17.85 -10.91
CA MET A 672 -0.39 -17.41 -11.62
C MET A 672 -1.29 -18.58 -12.01
N LYS A 673 -0.70 -19.71 -12.38
CA LYS A 673 -1.43 -20.95 -12.66
C LYS A 673 -2.16 -21.46 -11.42
N ASP A 674 -1.50 -21.49 -10.27
CA ASP A 674 -2.12 -21.89 -9.00
C ASP A 674 -3.27 -20.95 -8.60
N MET A 675 -3.10 -19.63 -8.77
CA MET A 675 -4.18 -18.66 -8.53
C MET A 675 -5.36 -18.87 -9.47
N LYS A 676 -5.09 -19.18 -10.74
CA LYS A 676 -6.15 -19.47 -11.73
C LYS A 676 -6.92 -20.74 -11.37
N ASP A 677 -6.23 -21.78 -10.94
CA ASP A 677 -6.86 -23.03 -10.48
C ASP A 677 -7.68 -22.82 -9.20
N MET A 678 -7.22 -21.93 -8.30
CA MET A 678 -7.99 -21.54 -7.11
C MET A 678 -9.26 -20.76 -7.48
N ALA A 679 -9.18 -19.82 -8.43
CA ALA A 679 -10.34 -19.09 -8.93
C ALA A 679 -11.38 -20.03 -9.57
N ILE A 680 -10.94 -20.99 -10.39
CA ILE A 680 -11.82 -22.01 -10.99
C ILE A 680 -12.51 -22.85 -9.91
N LYS A 681 -11.80 -23.25 -8.84
CA LYS A 681 -12.40 -23.97 -7.71
C LYS A 681 -13.43 -23.11 -6.96
N MET A 682 -13.18 -21.82 -6.81
CA MET A 682 -14.10 -20.89 -6.16
C MET A 682 -15.39 -20.73 -6.96
N ASP A 683 -15.29 -20.58 -8.29
CA ASP A 683 -16.45 -20.54 -9.18
C ASP A 683 -17.26 -21.84 -9.15
N GLN A 684 -16.59 -23.00 -9.13
CA GLN A 684 -17.26 -24.29 -9.00
C GLN A 684 -18.00 -24.43 -7.67
N ASN A 685 -17.44 -23.90 -6.58
CA ASN A 685 -18.08 -23.92 -5.27
C ASN A 685 -19.29 -22.98 -5.22
N MET A 686 -19.21 -21.78 -5.82
CA MET A 686 -20.37 -20.89 -5.95
C MET A 686 -21.48 -21.55 -6.76
N ALA A 687 -21.16 -22.17 -7.90
CA ALA A 687 -22.15 -22.86 -8.73
C ALA A 687 -22.85 -24.00 -7.98
N LYS A 688 -22.11 -24.75 -7.14
CA LYS A 688 -22.70 -25.76 -6.25
C LYS A 688 -23.59 -25.15 -5.18
N MET A 689 -23.21 -24.00 -4.62
CA MET A 689 -24.01 -23.30 -3.62
C MET A 689 -25.34 -22.83 -4.23
N ASP A 690 -25.31 -22.30 -5.45
CA ASP A 690 -26.50 -21.90 -6.19
C ASP A 690 -27.43 -23.09 -6.47
N GLN A 691 -26.86 -24.24 -6.89
CA GLN A 691 -27.65 -25.46 -7.07
C GLN A 691 -28.30 -25.93 -5.77
N ASN A 692 -27.58 -25.88 -4.65
CA ASN A 692 -28.13 -26.26 -3.35
C ASN A 692 -29.23 -25.29 -2.91
N MET A 693 -29.07 -23.99 -3.17
CA MET A 693 -30.08 -22.97 -2.85
C MET A 693 -31.35 -23.16 -3.68
N VAL A 694 -31.21 -23.48 -4.97
CA VAL A 694 -32.35 -23.81 -5.85
C VAL A 694 -33.06 -25.07 -5.37
N ALA A 695 -32.32 -26.11 -4.98
CA ALA A 695 -32.91 -27.34 -4.44
C ALA A 695 -33.68 -27.08 -3.13
N LEU A 696 -33.12 -26.26 -2.24
CA LEU A 696 -33.76 -25.86 -0.98
C LEU A 696 -35.04 -25.06 -1.24
N MET A 697 -35.02 -24.09 -2.16
CA MET A 697 -36.21 -23.35 -2.57
C MET A 697 -37.28 -24.25 -3.20
N GLY A 698 -36.86 -25.28 -3.94
CA GLY A 698 -37.75 -26.30 -4.48
C GLY A 698 -38.47 -27.09 -3.39
N MET A 699 -37.72 -27.59 -2.41
CA MET A 699 -38.28 -28.30 -1.25
C MET A 699 -39.22 -27.41 -0.43
N PHE A 700 -38.87 -26.14 -0.23
CA PHE A 700 -39.72 -25.18 0.47
C PHE A 700 -41.05 -24.93 -0.27
N LYS A 701 -41.02 -24.79 -1.60
CA LYS A 701 -42.25 -24.64 -2.40
C LYS A 701 -43.15 -25.86 -2.32
N GLU A 702 -42.59 -27.06 -2.37
CA GLU A 702 -43.37 -28.30 -2.24
C GLU A 702 -43.95 -28.47 -0.83
N PHE A 703 -43.19 -28.10 0.20
CA PHE A 703 -43.70 -28.05 1.58
C PHE A 703 -44.89 -27.10 1.70
N MET A 704 -44.75 -25.86 1.21
CA MET A 704 -45.83 -24.86 1.24
C MET A 704 -47.08 -25.33 0.48
N ARG A 705 -46.90 -26.03 -0.65
CA ARG A 705 -47.99 -26.60 -1.43
C ARG A 705 -48.68 -27.74 -0.69
N ALA A 706 -47.92 -28.64 -0.06
CA ALA A 706 -48.48 -29.73 0.75
C ALA A 706 -49.31 -29.19 1.92
N SER A 707 -48.80 -28.19 2.65
CA SER A 707 -49.53 -27.56 3.76
C SER A 707 -50.83 -26.86 3.32
N ALA A 708 -50.87 -26.29 2.12
CA ALA A 708 -52.07 -25.65 1.57
C ALA A 708 -53.14 -26.65 1.09
N THR A 709 -52.80 -27.93 0.92
CA THR A 709 -53.76 -28.97 0.48
C THR A 709 -54.38 -29.73 1.66
N THR A 710 -53.83 -29.54 2.87
CA THR A 710 -54.29 -30.14 4.13
C THR A 710 -55.09 -29.19 5.03
N SER A 711 -55.35 -27.96 4.58
CA SER A 711 -56.41 -27.07 5.07
C SER A 711 -57.53 -27.00 4.04
#